data_AF-A0A7J4QKR6-F1
#
_entry.id   AF-A0A7J4QKR6-F1
#
_cell.length_a   1.000
_cell.length_b   1.000
_cell.length_c   1.000
_cell.angle_alpha   90.00
_cell.angle_beta   90.00
_cell.angle_gamma   90.00
#
_symmetry.space_group_name_H-M   'P 1'
#
loop_
_entity.id
_entity.type
_entity.pdbx_description
1 polymer ?
#
loop_
_entity_poly.entity_id
_entity_poly.type
_entity_poly.pdbx_seq_one_letter_code
_entity_poly.pdbx_strand_id
1 'polypeptide(L)'
;MSQFPALSPVASNNPNEATGEAPPVTDSDGDFIPDVHENLFEDWVNQTTADGRNIVIPGLDRDDARDAKYDLDRDGLNATEEYCWPYPANCTQPGFPRGLTGLLDENGERKYLDPRVSDTDGDGLPDGFEAWMCLQTGGFNANDLVFRCPRFDPLNASEADEDPDEDGFDVDRNGIIDENERYTSAEEYRHGMPPFHVDELDGLWCVASLPDGGPFDDWPYISTSANMTFANLLAACTTNSTGTFDEDLWLGTNPMNGDSDHRAWNGVSLGRTFPSFGDGLPDGWEVHFGLDPLNRSNALIDVDQDGWDEDRDGFVTGDPVTTETGVSLGEALSSYEEYLVYNDDGNVVRSGLKHVAFGDDDTWVEVPVRLASPTANVATLHHDVRGLHVNDQDVYVLMRHGITHWAVDEDTSTDVWWPHATRLTDMEPLFVDGALAGFAVTSNDGLQIVPLLQDGSLAPMETWSSLGGPSLERALVLDLDGSSLHVLALGTNGEGGVWTIGTDLRPTGDVLGGLSPGIEASLSSTNATVTSLAQAPGIDGVPTLFVGTDRGLVVFETASARDPVLNGTWLFHFAFEATVVERNLDPLRPIGANVGDAPAEVRDLVLDGAGPDQLDTMWMAMPSGLHRMDLRTLTISHGSDLVHPGEDGRSVVGADDVHSVLVLDDAILIGSAWGLWVVDGGRDATYGARDQALLPGELASLATVEVDGVLRVLGGAAPGRFSNQALMSPVSNDSDFDGMTDGWELIYGLDPTDPWDAVLDPDGDGLDKDLDGFADDRLWSNLDEYRYIALTEDGYDSTDPSNPDTDMDGATDGAEVHAFHLSTTTLWCHYDFQMVYQCDSDVGAAANLTYVQNAPTDASTDPTNPDSDGDGMPDGWEIEHRRWVGTTFDGGNNWTLDPMRAEDALWDADRDGLANICEYQWGIMRNFALNGDLVDTHGESPEAAASWVDADPNNPDSDGDTMTDGWEAGGLCSYDATRVGVNPLNGSDALGNPDGDGFDVNLDGVLSPGEAYVNWLEFHLKDLDVVNGAVTFGEFVVPEGLNLSLLEGMLLGDEPAHGFIDDAE
;
A
#
# COMPACT_ATOMS: atom_id res chain seq x y z
N MET A 1 -62.37 -27.51 14.57
CA MET A 1 -63.59 -27.42 13.73
C MET A 1 -63.50 -28.48 12.66
N SER A 2 -64.66 -29.00 12.24
CA SER A 2 -64.86 -30.07 11.25
C SER A 2 -64.16 -29.78 9.92
N GLN A 3 -63.43 -30.76 9.36
CA GLN A 3 -63.22 -30.84 7.91
C GLN A 3 -64.62 -30.78 7.28
N PHE A 4 -64.89 -29.77 6.48
CA PHE A 4 -65.92 -29.89 5.46
C PHE A 4 -65.25 -30.56 4.25
N PRO A 5 -65.88 -31.56 3.63
CA PRO A 5 -65.39 -32.08 2.36
C PRO A 5 -65.47 -30.96 1.33
N ALA A 6 -64.46 -30.86 0.47
CA ALA A 6 -64.62 -30.16 -0.80
C ALA A 6 -65.88 -30.71 -1.48
N LEU A 7 -66.82 -29.82 -1.80
CA LEU A 7 -67.99 -30.18 -2.59
C LEU A 7 -67.49 -30.54 -4.00
N SER A 8 -67.34 -31.83 -4.28
CA SER A 8 -67.18 -32.29 -5.65
C SER A 8 -68.39 -31.84 -6.48
N PRO A 9 -68.22 -31.23 -7.66
CA PRO A 9 -69.33 -30.78 -8.48
C PRO A 9 -70.15 -32.01 -8.95
N VAL A 10 -71.31 -32.21 -8.34
CA VAL A 10 -72.20 -33.33 -8.70
C VAL A 10 -72.85 -33.03 -10.05
N ALA A 11 -72.64 -33.91 -11.04
CA ALA A 11 -73.18 -33.77 -12.39
C ALA A 11 -74.73 -33.76 -12.47
N SER A 12 -75.42 -34.15 -11.40
CA SER A 12 -76.90 -34.19 -11.37
C SER A 12 -77.43 -34.14 -9.93
N ASN A 13 -78.56 -33.44 -9.76
CA ASN A 13 -79.32 -33.34 -8.51
C ASN A 13 -80.42 -34.41 -8.39
N ASN A 14 -80.42 -35.43 -9.26
CA ASN A 14 -81.41 -36.48 -9.30
C ASN A 14 -80.90 -37.76 -8.58
N PRO A 15 -81.48 -38.15 -7.43
CA PRO A 15 -80.95 -39.22 -6.56
C PRO A 15 -80.98 -40.63 -7.16
N ASN A 16 -81.59 -40.83 -8.33
CA ASN A 16 -81.61 -42.13 -9.02
C ASN A 16 -80.54 -42.26 -10.13
N GLU A 17 -79.79 -41.19 -10.42
CA GLU A 17 -78.67 -41.18 -11.37
C GLU A 17 -77.30 -41.08 -10.68
N ALA A 18 -77.29 -40.95 -9.35
CA ALA A 18 -76.06 -41.02 -8.55
C ALA A 18 -75.61 -42.48 -8.43
N THR A 19 -74.62 -42.87 -9.23
CA THR A 19 -73.79 -44.05 -8.95
C THR A 19 -72.96 -43.73 -7.71
N GLY A 20 -73.49 -44.05 -6.53
CA GLY A 20 -72.79 -43.86 -5.27
C GLY A 20 -71.58 -44.78 -5.20
N GLU A 21 -70.41 -44.23 -5.48
CA GLU A 21 -69.18 -44.70 -4.83
C GLU A 21 -69.34 -44.47 -3.32
N ALA A 22 -68.76 -45.36 -2.52
CA ALA A 22 -68.67 -45.16 -1.08
C ALA A 22 -68.03 -43.79 -0.80
N PRO A 23 -68.28 -43.17 0.38
CA PRO A 23 -67.44 -42.03 0.78
C PRO A 23 -66.00 -42.48 0.60
N PRO A 24 -65.12 -41.69 -0.06
CA PRO A 24 -63.73 -42.08 -0.23
C PRO A 24 -63.21 -42.45 1.15
N VAL A 25 -62.61 -43.64 1.25
CA VAL A 25 -61.80 -43.96 2.42
C VAL A 25 -60.74 -42.86 2.43
N THR A 26 -60.60 -42.17 3.56
CA THR A 26 -59.71 -41.01 3.63
C THR A 26 -58.24 -41.39 3.72
N ASP A 27 -57.94 -42.69 3.83
CA ASP A 27 -56.65 -43.34 4.08
C ASP A 27 -56.93 -44.86 4.03
N SER A 28 -56.66 -45.50 2.88
CA SER A 28 -57.10 -46.85 2.53
C SER A 28 -56.23 -47.97 3.12
N ASP A 29 -54.94 -47.72 3.28
CA ASP A 29 -53.95 -48.68 3.78
C ASP A 29 -53.47 -48.38 5.22
N GLY A 30 -53.84 -47.23 5.77
CA GLY A 30 -53.68 -46.85 7.17
C GLY A 30 -52.31 -46.27 7.52
N ASP A 31 -51.63 -45.67 6.55
CA ASP A 31 -50.32 -45.02 6.75
C ASP A 31 -50.39 -43.54 7.18
N PHE A 32 -51.60 -42.99 7.23
CA PHE A 32 -51.93 -41.61 7.60
C PHE A 32 -51.65 -40.53 6.54
N ILE A 33 -51.26 -40.90 5.31
CA ILE A 33 -51.34 -40.04 4.13
C ILE A 33 -52.75 -40.21 3.54
N PRO A 34 -53.45 -39.13 3.15
CA PRO A 34 -54.77 -39.30 2.56
C PRO A 34 -54.71 -39.81 1.12
N ASP A 35 -55.62 -40.73 0.75
CA ASP A 35 -55.79 -41.22 -0.63
C ASP A 35 -55.80 -40.10 -1.68
N VAL A 36 -56.33 -38.91 -1.34
CA VAL A 36 -56.37 -37.77 -2.26
C VAL A 36 -54.99 -37.20 -2.62
N HIS A 37 -54.01 -37.27 -1.71
CA HIS A 37 -52.63 -36.87 -1.95
C HIS A 37 -51.88 -37.99 -2.68
N GLU A 38 -52.10 -39.24 -2.32
CA GLU A 38 -51.49 -40.38 -3.02
C GLU A 38 -51.95 -40.44 -4.48
N ASN A 39 -53.23 -40.21 -4.76
CA ASN A 39 -53.73 -40.13 -6.13
C ASN A 39 -53.17 -38.91 -6.90
N LEU A 40 -52.65 -37.87 -6.22
CA LEU A 40 -52.00 -36.72 -6.88
C LEU A 40 -50.63 -37.14 -7.45
N PHE A 41 -49.93 -38.03 -6.75
CA PHE A 41 -48.59 -38.50 -7.08
C PHE A 41 -48.57 -40.01 -7.47
N GLU A 42 -49.70 -40.57 -7.96
CA GLU A 42 -49.82 -42.01 -8.31
C GLU A 42 -49.03 -42.41 -9.57
N ASP A 43 -48.73 -41.42 -10.42
CA ASP A 43 -48.03 -41.64 -11.69
C ASP A 43 -46.55 -41.92 -11.47
N TRP A 44 -45.99 -42.84 -12.26
CA TRP A 44 -44.56 -43.17 -12.22
C TRP A 44 -43.74 -42.11 -12.96
N VAL A 45 -42.67 -41.65 -12.35
CA VAL A 45 -41.67 -40.81 -13.01
C VAL A 45 -40.70 -41.72 -13.78
N ASN A 46 -40.73 -41.58 -15.11
CA ASN A 46 -39.84 -42.32 -16.02
C ASN A 46 -39.06 -41.31 -16.87
N GLN A 47 -37.82 -41.05 -16.48
CA GLN A 47 -36.93 -40.11 -17.18
C GLN A 47 -35.63 -40.79 -17.60
N THR A 48 -34.85 -40.13 -18.46
CA THR A 48 -33.53 -40.58 -18.86
C THR A 48 -32.55 -39.45 -18.62
N THR A 49 -31.50 -39.70 -17.85
CA THR A 49 -30.43 -38.75 -17.57
C THR A 49 -29.64 -38.41 -18.83
N ALA A 50 -28.85 -37.34 -18.78
CA ALA A 50 -28.00 -36.90 -19.89
C ALA A 50 -27.00 -37.98 -20.36
N ASP A 51 -26.54 -38.85 -19.47
CA ASP A 51 -25.62 -39.96 -19.77
C ASP A 51 -26.33 -41.27 -20.17
N GLY A 52 -27.67 -41.27 -20.24
CA GLY A 52 -28.47 -42.39 -20.74
C GLY A 52 -28.87 -43.43 -19.68
N ARG A 53 -28.75 -43.11 -18.38
CA ARG A 53 -29.30 -43.91 -17.28
C ARG A 53 -30.80 -43.64 -17.16
N ASN A 54 -31.58 -44.65 -16.79
CA ASN A 54 -33.02 -44.50 -16.64
C ASN A 54 -33.38 -44.22 -15.19
N ILE A 55 -34.10 -43.13 -14.95
CA ILE A 55 -34.75 -42.80 -13.68
C ILE A 55 -36.14 -43.45 -13.72
N VAL A 56 -36.42 -44.31 -12.74
CA VAL A 56 -37.70 -45.00 -12.61
C VAL A 56 -38.12 -44.94 -11.16
N ILE A 57 -38.90 -43.92 -10.80
CA ILE A 57 -39.42 -43.73 -9.45
C ILE A 57 -40.92 -44.08 -9.46
N PRO A 58 -41.36 -45.04 -8.62
CA PRO A 58 -42.77 -45.37 -8.51
C PRO A 58 -43.54 -44.20 -7.88
N GLY A 59 -44.75 -43.94 -8.36
CA GLY A 59 -45.67 -43.04 -7.66
C GLY A 59 -46.25 -43.69 -6.40
N LEU A 60 -46.89 -42.88 -5.56
CA LEU A 60 -47.56 -43.34 -4.34
C LEU A 60 -48.74 -44.28 -4.66
N ASP A 61 -48.93 -45.30 -3.83
CA ASP A 61 -49.95 -46.33 -3.95
C ASP A 61 -50.79 -46.42 -2.68
N ARG A 62 -52.02 -45.88 -2.75
CA ARG A 62 -53.04 -45.88 -1.68
C ARG A 62 -53.39 -47.23 -1.05
N ASP A 63 -52.92 -48.33 -1.63
CA ASP A 63 -53.12 -49.68 -1.12
C ASP A 63 -51.83 -50.28 -0.48
N ASP A 64 -50.70 -49.54 -0.43
CA ASP A 64 -49.39 -49.98 0.06
C ASP A 64 -48.66 -48.99 1.00
N ALA A 65 -49.15 -48.89 2.24
CA ALA A 65 -48.64 -48.17 3.43
C ALA A 65 -47.12 -48.15 3.76
N ARG A 66 -46.28 -48.80 2.96
CA ARG A 66 -44.83 -48.81 3.07
C ARG A 66 -44.19 -47.64 2.32
N ASP A 67 -44.77 -47.20 1.21
CA ASP A 67 -44.26 -46.10 0.40
C ASP A 67 -44.21 -44.78 1.16
N ALA A 68 -45.13 -44.52 2.08
CA ALA A 68 -45.11 -43.36 2.99
C ALA A 68 -43.83 -43.20 3.83
N LYS A 69 -43.06 -44.28 4.04
CA LYS A 69 -41.86 -44.30 4.89
C LYS A 69 -40.56 -44.38 4.12
N TYR A 70 -40.63 -44.50 2.80
CA TYR A 70 -39.46 -44.54 1.96
C TYR A 70 -39.26 -43.17 1.35
N ASP A 71 -38.00 -42.78 1.32
CA ASP A 71 -37.47 -41.73 0.48
C ASP A 71 -37.21 -42.37 -0.90
N LEU A 72 -38.02 -41.99 -1.89
CA LEU A 72 -38.10 -42.66 -3.19
C LEU A 72 -37.19 -42.02 -4.24
N ASP A 73 -37.00 -40.71 -4.13
CA ASP A 73 -36.19 -39.80 -4.93
C ASP A 73 -34.85 -39.43 -4.27
N ARG A 74 -34.60 -39.91 -3.05
CA ARG A 74 -33.31 -39.81 -2.33
C ARG A 74 -32.88 -38.38 -2.06
N ASP A 75 -33.83 -37.54 -1.70
CA ASP A 75 -33.64 -36.13 -1.36
C ASP A 75 -33.43 -35.91 0.15
N GLY A 76 -33.65 -36.95 0.98
CA GLY A 76 -33.53 -36.90 2.43
C GLY A 76 -34.86 -36.78 3.19
N LEU A 77 -35.98 -36.63 2.50
CA LEU A 77 -37.34 -36.65 3.04
C LEU A 77 -38.05 -37.96 2.61
N ASN A 78 -38.88 -38.53 3.49
CA ASN A 78 -39.84 -39.53 3.00
C ASN A 78 -41.15 -38.86 2.57
N ALA A 79 -41.96 -39.61 1.83
CA ALA A 79 -43.29 -39.18 1.40
C ALA A 79 -44.20 -38.66 2.54
N THR A 80 -44.05 -39.11 3.80
CA THR A 80 -44.80 -38.53 4.94
C THR A 80 -44.28 -37.15 5.32
N GLU A 81 -42.97 -36.94 5.33
CA GLU A 81 -42.31 -35.68 5.61
C GLU A 81 -42.68 -34.63 4.55
N GLU A 82 -42.65 -35.03 3.28
CA GLU A 82 -43.05 -34.20 2.14
C GLU A 82 -44.54 -33.86 2.15
N TYR A 83 -45.41 -34.83 2.40
CA TYR A 83 -46.84 -34.57 2.59
C TYR A 83 -47.10 -33.61 3.76
N CYS A 84 -46.31 -33.73 4.84
CA CYS A 84 -46.47 -32.91 6.03
C CYS A 84 -45.95 -31.48 5.85
N TRP A 85 -45.07 -31.19 4.88
CA TRP A 85 -44.48 -29.88 4.68
C TRP A 85 -45.54 -28.76 4.67
N PRO A 86 -45.35 -27.64 5.41
CA PRO A 86 -44.18 -27.23 6.22
C PRO A 86 -44.26 -27.63 7.71
N TYR A 87 -44.96 -28.72 8.04
CA TYR A 87 -45.07 -29.24 9.41
C TYR A 87 -44.14 -30.45 9.59
N PRO A 88 -43.66 -30.75 10.81
CA PRO A 88 -42.92 -31.98 11.07
C PRO A 88 -43.73 -33.24 10.73
N ALA A 89 -43.06 -34.36 10.47
CA ALA A 89 -43.68 -35.66 10.15
C ALA A 89 -44.77 -36.13 11.14
N ASN A 90 -44.77 -35.60 12.39
CA ASN A 90 -45.83 -35.87 13.36
C ASN A 90 -47.16 -35.14 13.04
N CYS A 91 -47.27 -34.42 11.92
CA CYS A 91 -48.50 -33.76 11.47
C CYS A 91 -49.66 -34.75 11.29
N THR A 92 -49.33 -36.02 11.00
CA THR A 92 -50.26 -37.14 10.87
C THR A 92 -50.74 -37.69 12.23
N GLN A 93 -50.12 -37.31 13.36
CA GLN A 93 -50.44 -37.86 14.68
C GLN A 93 -51.74 -37.28 15.29
N PRO A 94 -52.51 -38.10 16.04
CA PRO A 94 -53.71 -37.63 16.73
C PRO A 94 -53.41 -36.55 17.79
N GLY A 95 -53.80 -35.31 17.52
CA GLY A 95 -53.70 -34.20 18.48
C GLY A 95 -52.78 -33.04 18.06
N PHE A 96 -52.17 -33.12 16.88
CA PHE A 96 -51.36 -32.03 16.31
C PHE A 96 -52.20 -30.73 16.14
N PRO A 97 -51.67 -29.55 16.53
CA PRO A 97 -52.34 -28.27 16.33
C PRO A 97 -52.52 -28.01 14.83
N ARG A 98 -53.77 -28.02 14.35
CA ARG A 98 -54.07 -28.16 12.92
C ARG A 98 -53.85 -26.88 12.10
N GLY A 99 -53.07 -27.00 11.03
CA GLY A 99 -53.25 -26.34 9.73
C GLY A 99 -53.63 -27.35 8.63
N LEU A 100 -53.77 -26.91 7.38
CA LEU A 100 -53.81 -27.80 6.21
C LEU A 100 -52.37 -27.90 5.67
N THR A 101 -51.87 -29.10 5.38
CA THR A 101 -50.52 -29.33 4.82
C THR A 101 -50.42 -28.79 3.39
N GLY A 102 -49.19 -28.57 2.92
CA GLY A 102 -48.90 -27.85 1.70
C GLY A 102 -49.09 -26.34 1.85
N LEU A 103 -48.31 -25.59 1.09
CA LEU A 103 -48.41 -24.12 1.01
C LEU A 103 -49.44 -23.73 -0.03
N LEU A 104 -50.04 -22.55 0.14
CA LEU A 104 -50.93 -21.98 -0.88
C LEU A 104 -50.08 -21.15 -1.83
N ASP A 105 -50.19 -21.41 -3.12
CA ASP A 105 -49.61 -20.57 -4.15
C ASP A 105 -50.39 -19.24 -4.30
N GLU A 106 -49.91 -18.37 -5.19
CA GLU A 106 -50.56 -17.08 -5.51
C GLU A 106 -52.00 -17.23 -6.04
N ASN A 107 -52.33 -18.38 -6.61
CA ASN A 107 -53.66 -18.69 -7.15
C ASN A 107 -54.60 -19.29 -6.09
N GLY A 108 -54.10 -19.55 -4.88
CA GLY A 108 -54.83 -20.22 -3.81
C GLY A 108 -54.99 -21.73 -4.01
N GLU A 109 -54.20 -22.33 -4.90
CA GLU A 109 -54.02 -23.77 -5.05
C GLU A 109 -52.95 -24.26 -4.06
N ARG A 110 -53.04 -25.52 -3.65
CA ARG A 110 -52.07 -26.09 -2.70
C ARG A 110 -50.91 -26.70 -3.46
N LYS A 111 -49.70 -26.24 -3.17
CA LYS A 111 -48.44 -26.88 -3.55
C LYS A 111 -47.96 -27.83 -2.44
N TYR A 112 -47.35 -28.92 -2.86
CA TYR A 112 -46.74 -29.96 -2.03
C TYR A 112 -45.37 -30.25 -2.61
N LEU A 113 -44.45 -30.71 -1.78
CA LEU A 113 -43.24 -31.40 -2.24
C LEU A 113 -43.68 -32.66 -3.02
N ASP A 114 -42.99 -32.96 -4.12
CA ASP A 114 -43.29 -34.10 -4.99
C ASP A 114 -42.39 -35.29 -4.60
N PRO A 115 -42.92 -36.37 -3.99
CA PRO A 115 -42.16 -37.55 -3.50
C PRO A 115 -41.48 -38.42 -4.56
N ARG A 116 -41.29 -37.88 -5.75
CA ARG A 116 -40.75 -38.55 -6.93
C ARG A 116 -39.69 -37.71 -7.62
N VAL A 117 -39.38 -36.52 -7.13
CA VAL A 117 -38.46 -35.55 -7.72
C VAL A 117 -37.66 -34.94 -6.58
N SER A 118 -36.34 -35.01 -6.65
CA SER A 118 -35.49 -34.64 -5.51
C SER A 118 -35.44 -33.12 -5.24
N ASP A 119 -35.76 -32.32 -6.24
CA ASP A 119 -35.77 -30.85 -6.25
C ASP A 119 -37.12 -30.44 -6.86
N THR A 120 -38.10 -30.17 -5.99
CA THR A 120 -39.50 -29.98 -6.38
C THR A 120 -39.70 -28.70 -7.19
N ASP A 121 -38.97 -27.64 -6.85
CA ASP A 121 -39.15 -26.32 -7.47
C ASP A 121 -38.16 -26.03 -8.60
N GLY A 122 -37.11 -26.83 -8.73
CA GLY A 122 -36.20 -26.93 -9.86
C GLY A 122 -35.04 -25.94 -9.81
N ASP A 123 -34.62 -25.56 -8.60
CA ASP A 123 -33.67 -24.50 -8.34
C ASP A 123 -32.21 -25.03 -8.19
N GLY A 124 -32.06 -26.36 -8.11
CA GLY A 124 -30.77 -27.04 -8.02
C GLY A 124 -30.39 -27.46 -6.60
N LEU A 125 -31.24 -27.17 -5.60
CA LEU A 125 -31.12 -27.63 -4.23
C LEU A 125 -32.16 -28.75 -3.96
N PRO A 126 -31.76 -29.89 -3.37
CA PRO A 126 -32.73 -30.91 -3.01
C PRO A 126 -33.62 -30.54 -1.83
N ASP A 127 -34.90 -30.94 -1.85
CA ASP A 127 -35.88 -30.50 -0.86
C ASP A 127 -35.47 -30.84 0.58
N GLY A 128 -34.89 -32.02 0.81
CA GLY A 128 -34.38 -32.41 2.12
C GLY A 128 -33.11 -31.70 2.57
N PHE A 129 -32.28 -31.21 1.63
CA PHE A 129 -31.14 -30.33 1.94
C PHE A 129 -31.65 -28.95 2.39
N GLU A 130 -32.57 -28.37 1.63
CA GLU A 130 -33.17 -27.07 1.93
C GLU A 130 -33.95 -27.08 3.26
N ALA A 131 -34.78 -28.10 3.48
CA ALA A 131 -35.49 -28.29 4.73
C ALA A 131 -34.56 -28.36 5.95
N TRP A 132 -33.36 -28.92 5.75
CA TRP A 132 -32.32 -28.97 6.77
C TRP A 132 -31.63 -27.60 6.96
N MET A 133 -31.25 -26.91 5.87
CA MET A 133 -30.65 -25.56 5.93
C MET A 133 -31.60 -24.56 6.60
N CYS A 134 -32.90 -24.60 6.26
CA CYS A 134 -33.93 -23.82 6.93
C CYS A 134 -34.03 -24.13 8.43
N LEU A 135 -33.76 -25.37 8.88
CA LEU A 135 -33.68 -25.67 10.30
C LEU A 135 -32.46 -25.00 10.96
N GLN A 136 -31.28 -25.07 10.32
CA GLN A 136 -30.03 -24.51 10.86
C GLN A 136 -30.08 -22.99 11.01
N THR A 137 -30.70 -22.30 10.05
CA THR A 137 -30.90 -20.85 10.08
C THR A 137 -32.01 -20.41 11.05
N GLY A 138 -32.64 -21.35 11.78
CA GLY A 138 -33.65 -21.07 12.78
C GLY A 138 -35.06 -20.85 12.23
N GLY A 139 -35.33 -21.27 10.99
CA GLY A 139 -36.65 -21.19 10.33
C GLY A 139 -37.73 -22.05 11.00
N PHE A 140 -37.39 -22.95 11.92
CA PHE A 140 -38.37 -23.78 12.64
C PHE A 140 -38.94 -23.12 13.90
N ASN A 141 -40.25 -22.87 13.91
CA ASN A 141 -40.95 -22.38 15.10
C ASN A 141 -41.42 -23.53 15.99
N ALA A 142 -40.68 -23.78 17.08
CA ALA A 142 -40.97 -24.85 18.03
C ALA A 142 -42.32 -24.72 18.79
N ASN A 143 -42.93 -23.52 18.85
CA ASN A 143 -44.22 -23.32 19.52
C ASN A 143 -45.39 -23.66 18.60
N ASP A 144 -45.30 -23.26 17.33
CA ASP A 144 -46.33 -23.46 16.32
C ASP A 144 -46.13 -24.77 15.54
N LEU A 145 -44.97 -25.43 15.72
CA LEU A 145 -44.54 -26.65 15.04
C LEU A 145 -44.58 -26.49 13.51
N VAL A 146 -44.08 -25.38 12.99
CA VAL A 146 -44.12 -25.05 11.56
C VAL A 146 -42.79 -24.49 11.10
N PHE A 147 -42.32 -24.91 9.94
CA PHE A 147 -41.22 -24.28 9.22
C PHE A 147 -41.69 -22.99 8.57
N ARG A 148 -40.91 -21.94 8.75
CA ARG A 148 -41.05 -20.66 8.07
C ARG A 148 -39.66 -20.29 7.61
N CYS A 149 -39.33 -20.80 6.44
CA CYS A 149 -38.03 -20.62 5.79
C CYS A 149 -38.04 -19.22 5.15
N PRO A 150 -37.23 -18.27 5.64
CA PRO A 150 -37.01 -17.02 4.92
C PRO A 150 -36.06 -17.21 3.73
N ARG A 151 -35.30 -18.31 3.74
CA ARG A 151 -34.35 -18.83 2.76
C ARG A 151 -34.39 -20.36 2.83
N PHE A 152 -34.02 -21.04 1.76
CA PHE A 152 -34.08 -22.50 1.61
C PHE A 152 -35.50 -23.05 1.83
N ASP A 153 -36.50 -22.47 1.16
CA ASP A 153 -37.87 -23.01 1.08
C ASP A 153 -37.99 -23.92 -0.15
N PRO A 154 -38.18 -25.25 0.02
CA PRO A 154 -38.25 -26.24 -1.07
C PRO A 154 -39.42 -26.12 -2.06
N LEU A 155 -40.18 -25.03 -1.99
CA LEU A 155 -41.29 -24.71 -2.90
C LEU A 155 -41.10 -23.35 -3.59
N ASN A 156 -39.95 -22.70 -3.36
CA ASN A 156 -39.61 -21.37 -3.80
C ASN A 156 -38.27 -21.29 -4.56
N ALA A 157 -38.31 -21.64 -5.85
CA ALA A 157 -37.16 -21.57 -6.75
C ALA A 157 -36.53 -20.19 -6.99
N SER A 158 -37.00 -19.12 -6.34
CA SER A 158 -36.34 -17.80 -6.45
C SER A 158 -35.04 -17.72 -5.66
N GLU A 159 -34.74 -18.72 -4.84
CA GLU A 159 -33.66 -18.70 -3.86
C GLU A 159 -32.35 -19.30 -4.41
N ALA A 160 -32.38 -20.03 -5.53
CA ALA A 160 -31.17 -20.59 -6.17
C ALA A 160 -30.10 -19.57 -6.58
N ASP A 161 -30.50 -18.34 -6.85
CA ASP A 161 -29.59 -17.24 -7.22
C ASP A 161 -29.19 -16.38 -6.01
N GLU A 162 -29.59 -16.79 -4.79
CA GLU A 162 -29.12 -16.16 -3.55
C GLU A 162 -27.71 -16.65 -3.18
N ASP A 163 -26.94 -15.71 -2.64
CA ASP A 163 -25.61 -15.89 -2.04
C ASP A 163 -25.73 -15.35 -0.60
N PRO A 164 -26.12 -16.21 0.37
CA PRO A 164 -26.52 -15.78 1.71
C PRO A 164 -25.38 -15.26 2.60
N ASP A 165 -24.17 -15.74 2.36
CA ASP A 165 -22.91 -15.46 3.05
C ASP A 165 -21.99 -14.49 2.30
N GLU A 166 -22.34 -14.12 1.07
CA GLU A 166 -21.75 -13.02 0.30
C GLU A 166 -20.25 -13.25 0.04
N ASP A 167 -19.89 -14.47 -0.34
CA ASP A 167 -18.51 -14.92 -0.54
C ASP A 167 -18.08 -14.99 -2.02
N GLY A 168 -19.01 -14.68 -2.93
CA GLY A 168 -18.69 -14.18 -4.26
C GLY A 168 -17.87 -12.89 -4.21
N PHE A 169 -17.16 -12.60 -5.28
CA PHE A 169 -16.20 -11.48 -5.31
C PHE A 169 -16.22 -10.74 -6.65
N ASP A 170 -15.88 -9.47 -6.61
CA ASP A 170 -15.91 -8.56 -7.76
C ASP A 170 -14.71 -8.83 -8.68
N VAL A 171 -14.95 -9.63 -9.74
CA VAL A 171 -13.90 -10.11 -10.65
C VAL A 171 -13.43 -8.98 -11.55
N ASP A 172 -14.35 -8.13 -12.03
CA ASP A 172 -14.00 -7.02 -12.90
C ASP A 172 -13.62 -5.73 -12.15
N ARG A 173 -13.69 -5.73 -10.81
CA ARG A 173 -13.24 -4.68 -9.89
C ARG A 173 -14.03 -3.37 -10.07
N ASN A 174 -15.30 -3.47 -10.49
CA ASN A 174 -16.14 -2.32 -10.80
C ASN A 174 -16.94 -1.79 -9.58
N GLY A 175 -16.87 -2.48 -8.44
CA GLY A 175 -17.55 -2.19 -7.18
C GLY A 175 -18.97 -2.76 -7.06
N ILE A 176 -19.39 -3.63 -7.99
CA ILE A 176 -20.71 -4.25 -8.03
C ILE A 176 -20.52 -5.75 -8.29
N ILE A 177 -21.01 -6.59 -7.38
CA ILE A 177 -21.07 -8.04 -7.58
C ILE A 177 -22.32 -8.37 -8.39
N ASP A 178 -22.13 -8.65 -9.68
CA ASP A 178 -23.19 -9.07 -10.59
C ASP A 178 -23.63 -10.51 -10.35
N GLU A 179 -24.76 -10.93 -10.95
CA GLU A 179 -25.28 -12.31 -10.84
C GLU A 179 -24.26 -13.40 -11.25
N ASN A 180 -23.28 -13.08 -12.10
CA ASN A 180 -22.25 -14.03 -12.54
C ASN A 180 -21.00 -14.06 -11.64
N GLU A 181 -20.92 -13.18 -10.66
CA GLU A 181 -19.78 -13.03 -9.74
C GLU A 181 -20.10 -13.53 -8.33
N ARG A 182 -21.36 -13.85 -8.08
CA ARG A 182 -21.82 -14.54 -6.88
C ARG A 182 -21.40 -16.00 -6.92
N TYR A 183 -21.19 -16.58 -5.74
CA TYR A 183 -21.07 -18.02 -5.60
C TYR A 183 -22.35 -18.53 -4.96
N THR A 184 -23.32 -18.93 -5.80
CA THR A 184 -24.68 -19.11 -5.29
C THR A 184 -24.84 -20.41 -4.51
N SER A 185 -25.87 -20.48 -3.66
CA SER A 185 -26.14 -21.68 -2.85
C SER A 185 -26.23 -22.98 -3.66
N ALA A 186 -26.75 -22.91 -4.88
CA ALA A 186 -26.83 -24.06 -5.79
C ALA A 186 -25.47 -24.45 -6.38
N GLU A 187 -24.57 -23.50 -6.61
CA GLU A 187 -23.19 -23.77 -7.06
C GLU A 187 -22.38 -24.42 -5.95
N GLU A 188 -22.50 -23.89 -4.74
CA GLU A 188 -21.88 -24.42 -3.53
C GLU A 188 -22.27 -25.87 -3.22
N TYR A 189 -23.58 -26.16 -3.24
CA TYR A 189 -24.09 -27.52 -3.04
C TYR A 189 -23.48 -28.50 -4.04
N ARG A 190 -23.31 -28.08 -5.30
CA ARG A 190 -22.81 -28.91 -6.39
C ARG A 190 -21.28 -28.90 -6.49
N HIS A 191 -20.57 -28.20 -5.61
CA HIS A 191 -19.11 -28.15 -5.63
C HIS A 191 -18.50 -29.57 -5.56
N GLY A 192 -17.52 -29.83 -6.43
CA GLY A 192 -16.87 -31.15 -6.54
C GLY A 192 -17.74 -32.27 -7.11
N MET A 193 -18.98 -31.99 -7.53
CA MET A 193 -19.92 -32.99 -8.03
C MET A 193 -19.53 -33.53 -9.42
N PRO A 194 -19.57 -34.86 -9.66
CA PRO A 194 -19.27 -35.45 -10.96
C PRO A 194 -20.21 -34.93 -12.06
N PRO A 195 -19.73 -34.77 -13.32
CA PRO A 195 -20.49 -34.16 -14.43
C PRO A 195 -21.83 -34.82 -14.83
N PHE A 196 -22.17 -35.97 -14.26
CA PHE A 196 -23.40 -36.71 -14.55
C PHE A 196 -24.13 -37.19 -13.28
N HIS A 197 -23.79 -36.65 -12.10
CA HIS A 197 -24.49 -36.95 -10.86
C HIS A 197 -25.95 -36.47 -10.96
N VAL A 198 -26.86 -37.29 -10.46
CA VAL A 198 -28.31 -37.00 -10.41
C VAL A 198 -28.83 -37.55 -9.10
N ASP A 199 -29.38 -36.70 -8.24
CA ASP A 199 -29.75 -37.07 -6.87
C ASP A 199 -30.78 -38.21 -6.85
N GLU A 200 -31.75 -38.22 -7.78
CA GLU A 200 -32.74 -39.30 -7.92
C GLU A 200 -32.17 -40.70 -8.18
N LEU A 201 -30.93 -40.79 -8.65
CA LEU A 201 -30.25 -42.06 -8.92
C LEU A 201 -29.08 -42.31 -7.99
N ASP A 202 -28.29 -41.29 -7.76
CA ASP A 202 -26.99 -41.36 -7.10
C ASP A 202 -27.10 -40.99 -5.62
N GLY A 203 -28.20 -40.36 -5.20
CA GLY A 203 -28.44 -39.84 -3.84
C GLY A 203 -27.81 -38.46 -3.63
N LEU A 204 -28.24 -37.76 -2.58
CA LEU A 204 -27.70 -36.45 -2.17
C LEU A 204 -26.17 -36.39 -2.19
N TRP A 205 -25.62 -35.21 -2.46
CA TRP A 205 -24.20 -34.90 -2.46
C TRP A 205 -23.55 -34.87 -1.05
N CYS A 206 -23.65 -35.99 -0.33
CA CYS A 206 -23.07 -36.24 0.97
C CYS A 206 -22.56 -37.68 1.09
N VAL A 207 -21.81 -37.97 2.14
CA VAL A 207 -21.36 -39.31 2.53
C VAL A 207 -21.89 -39.63 3.92
N ALA A 208 -22.27 -40.89 4.16
CA ALA A 208 -22.71 -41.36 5.48
C ALA A 208 -22.30 -42.81 5.79
N SER A 209 -22.01 -43.09 7.06
CA SER A 209 -21.57 -44.36 7.64
C SER A 209 -22.74 -45.06 8.32
N LEU A 210 -23.52 -45.79 7.52
CA LEU A 210 -24.70 -46.53 8.00
C LEU A 210 -24.29 -47.83 8.73
N PRO A 211 -24.95 -48.25 9.85
CA PRO A 211 -26.16 -47.70 10.48
C PRO A 211 -25.92 -46.96 11.82
N ASP A 212 -24.67 -46.78 12.24
CA ASP A 212 -24.26 -46.34 13.59
C ASP A 212 -23.66 -44.90 13.61
N GLY A 213 -23.96 -44.07 12.61
CA GLY A 213 -23.55 -42.65 12.57
C GLY A 213 -23.84 -41.95 13.90
N GLY A 214 -22.80 -41.40 14.54
CA GLY A 214 -22.86 -40.93 15.92
C GLY A 214 -23.53 -39.55 16.07
N PRO A 215 -24.21 -39.28 17.21
CA PRO A 215 -24.74 -37.94 17.51
C PRO A 215 -23.62 -37.03 18.01
N PHE A 216 -23.21 -36.05 17.21
CA PHE A 216 -22.32 -34.96 17.61
C PHE A 216 -22.87 -33.61 17.12
N ASP A 217 -22.62 -32.56 17.89
CA ASP A 217 -23.41 -31.32 17.93
C ASP A 217 -22.85 -30.15 17.07
N ASP A 218 -21.76 -30.33 16.30
CA ASP A 218 -21.16 -29.25 15.47
C ASP A 218 -20.80 -29.76 14.05
N TRP A 219 -20.76 -28.85 13.06
CA TRP A 219 -20.55 -29.10 11.62
C TRP A 219 -19.36 -30.04 11.28
N PRO A 220 -19.46 -30.90 10.24
CA PRO A 220 -20.59 -31.13 9.34
C PRO A 220 -21.44 -32.34 9.81
N TYR A 221 -22.18 -32.24 10.92
CA TYR A 221 -22.97 -33.38 11.39
C TYR A 221 -24.43 -33.04 11.70
N ILE A 222 -25.30 -33.96 11.28
CA ILE A 222 -26.75 -33.86 11.31
C ILE A 222 -27.24 -33.96 12.76
N SER A 223 -27.45 -32.82 13.42
CA SER A 223 -28.08 -32.81 14.74
C SER A 223 -29.58 -33.09 14.62
N THR A 224 -30.00 -34.31 14.94
CA THR A 224 -31.44 -34.61 15.07
C THR A 224 -31.94 -33.98 16.37
N SER A 225 -32.71 -32.89 16.28
CA SER A 225 -33.34 -32.31 17.47
C SER A 225 -34.30 -33.33 18.13
N ALA A 226 -34.48 -33.27 19.45
CA ALA A 226 -35.29 -34.25 20.20
C ALA A 226 -36.78 -34.32 19.78
N ASN A 227 -37.24 -33.41 18.93
CA ASN A 227 -38.63 -33.31 18.46
C ASN A 227 -38.78 -33.53 16.94
N MET A 228 -37.69 -33.66 16.18
CA MET A 228 -37.69 -33.77 14.72
C MET A 228 -36.55 -34.68 14.27
N THR A 229 -36.85 -35.68 13.45
CA THR A 229 -35.85 -36.64 12.96
C THR A 229 -35.90 -36.62 11.44
N PHE A 230 -34.97 -35.90 10.81
CA PHE A 230 -34.60 -36.11 9.40
C PHE A 230 -33.90 -37.47 9.29
N ALA A 231 -34.66 -38.54 9.51
CA ALA A 231 -34.11 -39.88 9.70
C ALA A 231 -33.55 -40.48 8.40
N ASN A 232 -33.95 -39.93 7.25
CA ASN A 232 -33.63 -40.43 5.92
C ASN A 232 -32.46 -39.70 5.26
N LEU A 233 -32.12 -38.47 5.71
CA LEU A 233 -31.05 -37.65 5.15
C LEU A 233 -29.72 -38.43 5.03
N LEU A 234 -29.33 -39.18 6.07
CA LEU A 234 -28.14 -40.05 6.04
C LEU A 234 -28.23 -41.22 5.06
N ALA A 235 -29.43 -41.77 4.87
CA ALA A 235 -29.64 -42.89 3.96
C ALA A 235 -29.78 -42.45 2.49
N ALA A 236 -30.08 -41.17 2.27
CA ALA A 236 -30.18 -40.51 0.97
C ALA A 236 -28.81 -40.18 0.37
N CYS A 237 -27.78 -40.00 1.20
CA CYS A 237 -26.41 -39.70 0.75
C CYS A 237 -25.87 -40.68 -0.30
N THR A 238 -25.07 -40.13 -1.22
CA THR A 238 -24.48 -40.92 -2.29
C THR A 238 -23.55 -42.01 -1.78
N THR A 239 -23.58 -43.15 -2.47
CA THR A 239 -22.67 -44.29 -2.23
C THR A 239 -21.52 -44.36 -3.23
N ASN A 240 -21.53 -43.46 -4.22
CA ASN A 240 -20.57 -43.47 -5.33
C ASN A 240 -19.31 -42.66 -5.01
N SER A 241 -19.41 -41.73 -4.06
CA SER A 241 -18.29 -41.05 -3.43
C SER A 241 -17.96 -41.70 -2.09
N THR A 242 -16.68 -41.75 -1.73
CA THR A 242 -16.23 -42.19 -0.41
C THR A 242 -15.55 -41.04 0.27
N GLY A 243 -16.05 -40.64 1.45
CA GLY A 243 -15.33 -39.74 2.33
C GLY A 243 -13.97 -40.36 2.68
N THR A 244 -12.89 -39.60 2.52
CA THR A 244 -11.53 -40.07 2.79
C THR A 244 -11.25 -40.32 4.28
N PHE A 245 -12.20 -39.99 5.17
CA PHE A 245 -11.99 -39.91 6.62
C PHE A 245 -12.99 -40.68 7.50
N ASP A 246 -13.67 -41.72 6.98
CA ASP A 246 -14.55 -42.61 7.78
C ASP A 246 -15.64 -41.87 8.61
N GLU A 247 -16.20 -40.74 8.15
CA GLU A 247 -17.32 -40.04 8.81
C GLU A 247 -18.30 -39.43 7.80
N ASP A 248 -19.47 -39.02 8.30
CA ASP A 248 -20.63 -38.58 7.54
C ASP A 248 -20.55 -37.07 7.28
N LEU A 249 -20.60 -36.58 6.03
CA LEU A 249 -20.43 -35.15 5.73
C LEU A 249 -21.04 -34.75 4.37
N TRP A 250 -21.39 -33.47 4.24
CA TRP A 250 -21.67 -32.82 2.94
C TRP A 250 -20.39 -32.69 2.12
N LEU A 251 -20.49 -32.95 0.81
CA LEU A 251 -19.32 -32.96 -0.09
C LEU A 251 -19.08 -31.64 -0.81
N GLY A 252 -20.09 -30.75 -0.88
CA GLY A 252 -19.94 -29.38 -1.40
C GLY A 252 -19.48 -28.39 -0.33
N THR A 253 -19.48 -27.10 -0.67
CA THR A 253 -19.26 -25.99 0.28
C THR A 253 -20.56 -25.65 1.03
N ASN A 254 -20.51 -24.71 1.97
CA ASN A 254 -21.60 -24.39 2.89
C ASN A 254 -22.21 -23.01 2.60
N PRO A 255 -23.46 -22.94 2.10
CA PRO A 255 -24.13 -21.68 1.70
C PRO A 255 -24.48 -20.66 2.77
N MET A 256 -23.86 -20.76 3.93
CA MET A 256 -24.05 -19.88 5.08
C MET A 256 -22.72 -19.52 5.73
N ASN A 257 -21.60 -19.98 5.17
CA ASN A 257 -20.26 -19.75 5.63
C ASN A 257 -19.28 -19.87 4.46
N GLY A 258 -18.88 -18.72 3.92
CA GLY A 258 -18.02 -18.64 2.74
C GLY A 258 -16.56 -19.02 2.92
N ASP A 259 -16.22 -19.81 3.95
CA ASP A 259 -14.89 -20.39 4.15
C ASP A 259 -15.10 -21.80 4.72
N SER A 260 -15.43 -22.74 3.82
CA SER A 260 -15.98 -24.08 4.10
C SER A 260 -14.93 -25.14 4.45
N ASP A 261 -13.81 -24.65 4.88
CA ASP A 261 -12.53 -25.28 4.78
C ASP A 261 -12.26 -26.25 5.96
N HIS A 262 -12.07 -27.55 5.66
CA HIS A 262 -12.19 -28.61 6.68
C HIS A 262 -11.13 -29.73 6.60
N ARG A 263 -10.14 -29.58 5.72
CA ARG A 263 -9.03 -30.53 5.54
C ARG A 263 -7.70 -29.80 5.59
N ALA A 264 -6.63 -30.51 5.93
CA ALA A 264 -5.27 -29.98 5.88
C ALA A 264 -4.25 -31.02 5.44
N TRP A 265 -3.34 -30.66 4.55
CA TRP A 265 -2.19 -31.47 4.21
C TRP A 265 -1.10 -31.36 5.28
N ASN A 266 -0.69 -32.48 5.88
CA ASN A 266 0.37 -32.51 6.89
C ASN A 266 1.75 -32.97 6.35
N GLY A 267 1.95 -32.94 5.02
CA GLY A 267 3.16 -33.44 4.37
C GLY A 267 3.13 -34.94 4.00
N VAL A 268 2.21 -35.72 4.56
CA VAL A 268 2.11 -37.18 4.31
C VAL A 268 0.69 -37.61 3.94
N SER A 269 -0.32 -36.98 4.52
CA SER A 269 -1.73 -37.24 4.24
C SER A 269 -2.57 -36.01 4.56
N LEU A 270 -3.70 -35.84 3.87
CA LEU A 270 -4.75 -34.94 4.35
C LEU A 270 -5.21 -35.43 5.73
N GLY A 271 -5.41 -34.51 6.68
CA GLY A 271 -5.89 -34.75 8.04
C GLY A 271 -7.04 -33.82 8.39
N ARG A 272 -7.82 -34.21 9.40
CA ARG A 272 -8.90 -33.39 9.95
C ARG A 272 -8.37 -32.27 10.82
N THR A 273 -9.14 -31.20 10.86
CA THR A 273 -8.85 -30.00 11.62
C THR A 273 -10.07 -29.66 12.45
N PHE A 274 -9.95 -29.87 13.75
CA PHE A 274 -10.99 -29.56 14.72
C PHE A 274 -10.41 -28.68 15.81
N PRO A 275 -11.13 -27.63 16.26
CA PRO A 275 -12.19 -26.90 15.56
C PRO A 275 -11.52 -25.87 14.65
N SER A 276 -11.83 -25.77 13.37
CA SER A 276 -11.22 -24.71 12.56
C SER A 276 -12.26 -23.92 11.81
N PHE A 277 -12.37 -22.66 12.22
CA PHE A 277 -12.46 -21.52 11.31
C PHE A 277 -11.46 -21.76 10.17
N GLY A 278 -11.85 -21.54 8.92
CA GLY A 278 -11.10 -21.97 7.75
C GLY A 278 -9.76 -21.26 7.58
N ASP A 279 -9.27 -21.15 6.35
CA ASP A 279 -7.93 -20.62 6.08
C ASP A 279 -7.91 -19.12 5.79
N GLY A 280 -9.08 -18.49 5.70
CA GLY A 280 -9.22 -17.07 5.42
C GLY A 280 -9.38 -16.74 3.93
N LEU A 281 -9.40 -17.75 3.05
CA LEU A 281 -9.81 -17.60 1.66
C LEU A 281 -11.33 -17.82 1.54
N PRO A 282 -12.04 -16.98 0.77
CA PRO A 282 -13.44 -17.25 0.44
C PRO A 282 -13.60 -18.42 -0.52
N ASP A 283 -14.66 -19.23 -0.36
CA ASP A 283 -14.89 -20.38 -1.24
C ASP A 283 -15.04 -19.93 -2.70
N GLY A 284 -15.76 -18.82 -2.93
CA GLY A 284 -15.91 -18.21 -4.26
C GLY A 284 -14.58 -17.83 -4.93
N TRP A 285 -13.63 -17.28 -4.14
CA TRP A 285 -12.28 -16.95 -4.61
C TRP A 285 -11.51 -18.21 -5.02
N GLU A 286 -11.49 -19.21 -4.14
CA GLU A 286 -10.79 -20.47 -4.37
C GLU A 286 -11.31 -21.19 -5.62
N VAL A 287 -12.63 -21.25 -5.79
CA VAL A 287 -13.26 -21.88 -6.95
C VAL A 287 -12.90 -21.18 -8.26
N HIS A 288 -12.86 -19.84 -8.26
CA HIS A 288 -12.52 -19.07 -9.45
C HIS A 288 -11.11 -19.40 -9.98
N PHE A 289 -10.13 -19.50 -9.08
CA PHE A 289 -8.74 -19.82 -9.44
C PHE A 289 -8.45 -21.34 -9.48
N GLY A 290 -9.44 -22.18 -9.15
CA GLY A 290 -9.31 -23.64 -9.19
C GLY A 290 -8.54 -24.24 -8.02
N LEU A 291 -8.50 -23.53 -6.89
CA LEU A 291 -8.12 -24.05 -5.58
C LEU A 291 -9.25 -24.94 -5.03
N ASP A 292 -8.97 -25.71 -3.97
CA ASP A 292 -9.94 -26.61 -3.35
C ASP A 292 -10.48 -25.97 -2.06
N PRO A 293 -11.72 -25.42 -2.06
CA PRO A 293 -12.29 -24.67 -0.92
C PRO A 293 -12.55 -25.53 0.33
N LEU A 294 -12.24 -26.82 0.25
CA LEU A 294 -12.35 -27.75 1.34
C LEU A 294 -10.98 -28.06 1.96
N ASN A 295 -9.89 -27.46 1.46
CA ASN A 295 -8.50 -27.77 1.79
C ASN A 295 -7.62 -26.55 2.11
N ARG A 296 -7.53 -26.25 3.40
CA ARG A 296 -6.77 -25.15 4.03
C ARG A 296 -5.32 -24.97 3.66
N SER A 297 -4.73 -26.06 3.15
CA SER A 297 -3.34 -26.02 2.76
C SER A 297 -3.16 -25.23 1.47
N ASN A 298 -4.23 -24.95 0.73
CA ASN A 298 -4.21 -24.12 -0.45
C ASN A 298 -3.85 -22.67 -0.13
N ALA A 299 -4.34 -22.10 0.97
CA ALA A 299 -3.93 -20.76 1.41
C ALA A 299 -2.42 -20.52 1.49
N LEU A 300 -1.62 -21.52 1.90
CA LEU A 300 -0.17 -21.37 2.10
C LEU A 300 0.67 -21.91 0.95
N ILE A 301 0.04 -22.30 -0.16
CA ILE A 301 0.76 -22.77 -1.33
C ILE A 301 0.95 -21.59 -2.27
N ASP A 302 2.20 -21.38 -2.66
CA ASP A 302 2.59 -20.63 -3.85
C ASP A 302 2.47 -21.59 -5.06
N VAL A 303 1.45 -21.36 -5.90
CA VAL A 303 1.04 -22.30 -6.96
C VAL A 303 1.84 -22.07 -8.24
N ASP A 304 2.19 -20.82 -8.54
CA ASP A 304 2.85 -20.35 -9.75
C ASP A 304 4.34 -20.03 -9.58
N GLN A 305 4.86 -20.07 -8.35
CA GLN A 305 6.27 -20.03 -7.98
C GLN A 305 6.93 -18.68 -8.26
N ASP A 306 6.26 -17.61 -7.85
CA ASP A 306 6.64 -16.24 -8.14
C ASP A 306 7.20 -15.47 -6.93
N GLY A 307 7.29 -16.13 -5.77
CA GLY A 307 8.00 -15.61 -4.61
C GLY A 307 9.47 -15.26 -4.89
N TRP A 308 10.01 -14.33 -4.10
CA TRP A 308 11.32 -13.73 -4.33
C TRP A 308 12.30 -13.98 -3.18
N ASP A 309 13.52 -14.40 -3.52
CA ASP A 309 14.60 -14.74 -2.57
C ASP A 309 15.26 -13.47 -2.03
N GLU A 310 14.59 -12.80 -1.08
CA GLU A 310 15.01 -11.53 -0.49
C GLU A 310 16.32 -11.68 0.29
N ASP A 311 16.50 -12.79 1.03
CA ASP A 311 17.70 -12.99 1.86
C ASP A 311 18.91 -13.58 1.11
N ARG A 312 18.68 -13.99 -0.14
CA ARG A 312 19.67 -14.45 -1.13
C ARG A 312 20.40 -15.71 -0.68
N ASP A 313 19.73 -16.58 0.09
CA ASP A 313 20.28 -17.88 0.48
C ASP A 313 20.17 -18.97 -0.62
N GLY A 314 19.47 -18.65 -1.71
CA GLY A 314 19.25 -19.49 -2.87
C GLY A 314 17.96 -20.31 -2.81
N PHE A 315 17.07 -20.05 -1.85
CA PHE A 315 15.81 -20.76 -1.66
C PHE A 315 14.68 -19.84 -1.23
N VAL A 316 13.62 -19.76 -2.03
CA VAL A 316 12.35 -19.14 -1.61
C VAL A 316 11.67 -20.01 -0.55
N THR A 317 11.57 -19.51 0.67
CA THR A 317 10.95 -20.20 1.80
C THR A 317 9.44 -20.01 1.84
N GLY A 318 8.68 -21.09 1.98
CA GLY A 318 7.21 -21.02 2.04
C GLY A 318 6.66 -20.61 3.40
N ASP A 319 5.46 -20.03 3.39
CA ASP A 319 4.81 -19.54 4.59
C ASP A 319 4.49 -20.62 5.63
N PRO A 320 4.80 -20.35 6.92
CA PRO A 320 4.50 -21.29 7.99
C PRO A 320 3.02 -21.33 8.38
N VAL A 321 2.31 -20.19 8.36
CA VAL A 321 0.91 -20.01 8.82
C VAL A 321 0.28 -18.71 8.25
N THR A 322 -1.05 -18.67 8.11
CA THR A 322 -1.85 -17.54 7.56
C THR A 322 -1.97 -16.32 8.49
N THR A 323 -1.13 -16.22 9.52
CA THR A 323 -1.07 -15.00 10.35
C THR A 323 -0.13 -14.01 9.69
N GLU A 324 -0.38 -12.71 9.81
CA GLU A 324 0.52 -11.64 9.34
C GLU A 324 1.99 -11.88 9.72
N THR A 325 2.26 -12.26 10.98
CA THR A 325 3.62 -12.59 11.45
C THR A 325 4.20 -13.90 10.90
N GLY A 326 3.36 -14.75 10.34
CA GLY A 326 3.76 -16.02 9.75
C GLY A 326 4.15 -15.80 8.31
N VAL A 327 3.27 -15.16 7.56
CA VAL A 327 3.44 -14.74 6.18
C VAL A 327 4.72 -13.90 5.99
N SER A 328 4.90 -12.85 6.80
CA SER A 328 6.14 -12.04 6.82
C SER A 328 7.45 -12.77 7.19
N LEU A 329 7.41 -14.08 7.50
CA LEU A 329 8.62 -14.90 7.69
C LEU A 329 8.94 -15.77 6.48
N GLY A 330 7.99 -15.95 5.56
CA GLY A 330 8.21 -16.60 4.28
C GLY A 330 8.59 -15.58 3.20
N GLU A 331 9.06 -16.12 2.08
CA GLU A 331 9.45 -15.40 0.86
C GLU A 331 8.57 -15.82 -0.34
N ALA A 332 7.86 -16.94 -0.21
CA ALA A 332 6.91 -17.38 -1.21
C ALA A 332 5.65 -16.54 -1.11
N LEU A 333 5.15 -16.02 -2.23
CA LEU A 333 3.88 -15.34 -2.27
C LEU A 333 2.76 -16.39 -2.25
N SER A 334 2.12 -16.56 -1.10
CA SER A 334 1.08 -17.59 -0.93
C SER A 334 -0.28 -17.14 -1.44
N SER A 335 -1.16 -18.07 -1.83
CA SER A 335 -2.53 -17.74 -2.28
C SER A 335 -3.32 -16.89 -1.28
N TYR A 336 -2.99 -16.98 0.01
CA TYR A 336 -3.54 -16.12 1.05
C TYR A 336 -3.06 -14.66 0.95
N GLU A 337 -1.77 -14.43 0.71
CA GLU A 337 -1.23 -13.08 0.48
C GLU A 337 -1.83 -12.43 -0.75
N GLU A 338 -1.97 -13.18 -1.83
CA GLU A 338 -2.57 -12.69 -3.07
C GLU A 338 -4.04 -12.31 -2.85
N TYR A 339 -4.77 -13.08 -2.04
CA TYR A 339 -6.10 -12.69 -1.61
C TYR A 339 -6.10 -11.43 -0.74
N LEU A 340 -5.10 -11.23 0.13
CA LEU A 340 -4.95 -9.99 0.88
C LEU A 340 -4.65 -8.78 -0.04
N VAL A 341 -3.87 -8.99 -1.10
CA VAL A 341 -3.65 -7.98 -2.16
C VAL A 341 -4.95 -7.65 -2.87
N TYR A 342 -5.75 -8.66 -3.24
CA TYR A 342 -7.07 -8.44 -3.82
C TYR A 342 -8.00 -7.68 -2.86
N ASN A 343 -8.10 -8.13 -1.60
CA ASN A 343 -9.03 -7.59 -0.63
C ASN A 343 -8.67 -6.16 -0.23
N ASP A 344 -7.37 -5.82 -0.15
CA ASP A 344 -6.84 -4.47 0.12
C ASP A 344 -7.58 -3.75 1.27
N ASP A 345 -7.74 -4.43 2.41
CA ASP A 345 -8.51 -3.96 3.58
C ASP A 345 -9.96 -3.50 3.26
N GLY A 346 -10.55 -4.06 2.21
CA GLY A 346 -11.88 -3.77 1.70
C GLY A 346 -11.91 -2.79 0.52
N ASN A 347 -10.79 -2.20 0.11
CA ASN A 347 -10.71 -1.34 -1.07
C ASN A 347 -10.55 -2.18 -2.34
N VAL A 348 -11.59 -2.92 -2.72
CA VAL A 348 -11.52 -3.83 -3.87
C VAL A 348 -11.77 -3.14 -5.22
N VAL A 349 -12.08 -1.86 -5.28
CA VAL A 349 -12.50 -1.21 -6.53
C VAL A 349 -11.30 -0.59 -7.25
N ARG A 350 -11.29 -0.66 -8.60
CA ARG A 350 -10.32 0.10 -9.42
C ARG A 350 -10.25 1.56 -9.00
N SER A 351 -9.04 2.01 -8.69
CA SER A 351 -8.71 3.43 -8.50
C SER A 351 -8.77 4.18 -9.83
N GLY A 352 -8.90 5.51 -9.77
CA GLY A 352 -9.04 6.35 -10.97
C GLY A 352 -10.10 7.44 -10.86
N LEU A 353 -10.17 8.27 -11.88
CA LEU A 353 -11.20 9.30 -11.98
C LEU A 353 -12.49 8.70 -12.55
N LYS A 354 -13.58 8.83 -11.81
CA LYS A 354 -14.91 8.40 -12.23
C LYS A 354 -15.88 9.58 -12.20
N HIS A 355 -16.95 9.51 -12.99
CA HIS A 355 -18.01 10.50 -12.93
C HIS A 355 -19.41 9.94 -13.14
N VAL A 356 -20.40 10.54 -12.50
CA VAL A 356 -21.82 10.20 -12.65
C VAL A 356 -22.67 11.46 -12.67
N ALA A 357 -23.85 11.46 -13.30
CA ALA A 357 -24.77 12.58 -13.16
C ALA A 357 -25.28 12.70 -11.72
N PHE A 358 -25.51 13.94 -11.28
CA PHE A 358 -26.17 14.20 -10.01
C PHE A 358 -27.68 13.86 -10.11
N GLY A 359 -28.13 12.90 -9.30
CA GLY A 359 -29.44 12.24 -9.41
C GLY A 359 -29.33 10.72 -9.41
N ASP A 360 -30.47 10.02 -9.44
CA ASP A 360 -30.62 8.55 -9.26
C ASP A 360 -30.63 7.74 -10.57
N ASP A 361 -30.76 8.38 -11.73
CA ASP A 361 -31.08 7.73 -13.02
C ASP A 361 -29.88 7.67 -14.02
N ASP A 362 -28.63 7.57 -13.57
CA ASP A 362 -27.45 7.50 -14.46
C ASP A 362 -26.48 6.37 -14.08
N THR A 363 -25.66 5.96 -15.05
CA THR A 363 -24.55 5.03 -14.82
C THR A 363 -23.25 5.81 -14.73
N TRP A 364 -22.39 5.46 -13.79
CA TRP A 364 -21.08 6.07 -13.70
C TRP A 364 -20.21 5.69 -14.91
N VAL A 365 -19.18 6.50 -15.15
CA VAL A 365 -18.22 6.34 -16.25
C VAL A 365 -16.82 6.52 -15.68
N GLU A 366 -15.93 5.60 -16.00
CA GLU A 366 -14.51 5.70 -15.72
C GLU A 366 -13.80 6.54 -16.78
N VAL A 367 -12.92 7.44 -16.35
CA VAL A 367 -11.98 8.14 -17.24
C VAL A 367 -10.73 7.27 -17.36
N PRO A 368 -10.36 6.83 -18.57
CA PRO A 368 -9.24 5.90 -18.74
C PRO A 368 -7.90 6.58 -18.44
N VAL A 369 -6.90 5.79 -18.05
CA VAL A 369 -5.50 6.24 -17.93
C VAL A 369 -4.85 6.42 -19.30
N ARG A 370 -3.98 7.43 -19.44
CA ARG A 370 -3.36 7.84 -20.71
C ARG A 370 -2.47 6.74 -21.30
N LEU A 371 -1.73 6.04 -20.45
CA LEU A 371 -0.88 4.91 -20.84
C LEU A 371 -1.71 3.73 -21.38
N ALA A 372 -2.83 3.42 -20.73
CA ALA A 372 -3.77 2.38 -21.18
C ALA A 372 -4.53 2.75 -22.47
N SER A 373 -4.87 4.03 -22.63
CA SER A 373 -5.62 4.51 -23.79
C SER A 373 -4.98 5.76 -24.42
N PRO A 374 -3.88 5.62 -25.18
CA PRO A 374 -3.14 6.76 -25.75
C PRO A 374 -3.92 7.55 -26.81
N THR A 375 -5.02 6.98 -27.30
CA THR A 375 -5.84 7.59 -28.37
C THR A 375 -7.17 8.16 -27.87
N ALA A 376 -7.47 8.02 -26.57
CA ALA A 376 -8.66 8.64 -25.99
C ALA A 376 -8.57 10.17 -26.08
N ASN A 377 -9.71 10.83 -26.29
CA ASN A 377 -9.72 12.30 -26.31
C ASN A 377 -9.48 12.87 -24.90
N VAL A 378 -10.07 12.23 -23.89
CA VAL A 378 -9.92 12.53 -22.47
C VAL A 378 -9.38 11.28 -21.78
N ALA A 379 -8.31 11.46 -21.04
CA ALA A 379 -7.71 10.47 -20.16
C ALA A 379 -6.97 11.17 -19.02
N THR A 380 -6.81 10.47 -17.91
CA THR A 380 -5.96 10.89 -16.79
C THR A 380 -4.52 10.42 -17.00
N LEU A 381 -3.56 11.18 -16.50
CA LEU A 381 -2.15 10.80 -16.55
C LEU A 381 -1.87 9.47 -15.85
N HIS A 382 -2.45 9.30 -14.67
CA HIS A 382 -2.21 8.21 -13.73
C HIS A 382 -3.52 7.89 -12.99
N HIS A 383 -3.66 6.67 -12.45
CA HIS A 383 -4.88 6.22 -11.75
C HIS A 383 -5.02 6.87 -10.36
N ASP A 384 -3.90 7.10 -9.66
CA ASP A 384 -3.87 7.67 -8.31
C ASP A 384 -4.25 9.16 -8.28
N VAL A 385 -5.55 9.45 -8.10
CA VAL A 385 -6.11 10.80 -8.02
C VAL A 385 -6.07 11.30 -6.57
N ARG A 386 -5.32 12.38 -6.33
CA ARG A 386 -5.11 12.98 -5.00
C ARG A 386 -5.95 14.24 -4.76
N GLY A 387 -6.36 14.94 -5.83
CA GLY A 387 -7.12 16.17 -5.72
C GLY A 387 -7.83 16.57 -7.00
N LEU A 388 -8.96 17.25 -6.85
CA LEU A 388 -9.78 17.76 -7.94
C LEU A 388 -10.07 19.24 -7.74
N HIS A 389 -9.75 20.06 -8.73
CA HIS A 389 -10.15 21.46 -8.75
C HIS A 389 -10.91 21.77 -10.04
N VAL A 390 -12.06 22.43 -9.92
CA VAL A 390 -12.90 22.79 -11.06
C VAL A 390 -13.08 24.29 -11.11
N ASN A 391 -12.77 24.88 -12.27
CA ASN A 391 -13.01 26.29 -12.57
C ASN A 391 -13.80 26.40 -13.88
N ASP A 392 -15.10 26.63 -13.78
CA ASP A 392 -16.06 26.66 -14.90
C ASP A 392 -16.11 25.35 -15.73
N GLN A 393 -15.33 25.25 -16.81
CA GLN A 393 -15.24 24.09 -17.71
C GLN A 393 -13.84 23.45 -17.70
N ASP A 394 -12.94 23.97 -16.87
CA ASP A 394 -11.60 23.45 -16.68
C ASP A 394 -11.57 22.59 -15.42
N VAL A 395 -11.24 21.31 -15.59
CA VAL A 395 -11.03 20.35 -14.50
C VAL A 395 -9.54 20.09 -14.39
N TYR A 396 -8.96 20.34 -13.22
CA TYR A 396 -7.57 20.03 -12.90
C TYR A 396 -7.58 18.83 -11.96
N VAL A 397 -6.98 17.75 -12.42
CA VAL A 397 -6.86 16.50 -11.67
C VAL A 397 -5.41 16.39 -11.23
N LEU A 398 -5.19 16.42 -9.92
CA LEU A 398 -3.90 16.15 -9.31
C LEU A 398 -3.76 14.65 -9.14
N MET A 399 -2.64 14.11 -9.61
CA MET A 399 -2.24 12.72 -9.41
C MET A 399 -0.88 12.64 -8.73
N ARG A 400 -0.51 11.44 -8.27
CA ARG A 400 0.78 11.16 -7.62
C ARG A 400 2.00 11.70 -8.39
N HIS A 401 2.03 11.51 -9.71
CA HIS A 401 3.18 11.82 -10.57
C HIS A 401 2.95 13.01 -11.52
N GLY A 402 1.86 13.77 -11.36
CA GLY A 402 1.60 14.91 -12.23
C GLY A 402 0.18 15.44 -12.21
N ILE A 403 -0.13 16.35 -13.14
CA ILE A 403 -1.43 17.02 -13.23
C ILE A 403 -2.02 16.81 -14.63
N THR A 404 -3.28 16.40 -14.69
CA THR A 404 -4.08 16.41 -15.92
C THR A 404 -5.01 17.62 -15.93
N HIS A 405 -4.94 18.43 -16.98
CA HIS A 405 -5.93 19.46 -17.28
C HIS A 405 -6.92 18.93 -18.31
N TRP A 406 -8.19 18.82 -17.92
CA TRP A 406 -9.30 18.43 -18.77
C TRP A 406 -10.17 19.64 -19.08
N ALA A 407 -10.12 20.07 -20.35
CA ALA A 407 -11.02 21.09 -20.90
C ALA A 407 -12.32 20.42 -21.38
N VAL A 408 -13.38 20.55 -20.58
CA VAL A 408 -14.66 19.86 -20.78
C VAL A 408 -15.39 20.32 -22.04
N ASP A 409 -15.28 21.59 -22.39
CA ASP A 409 -15.93 22.17 -23.57
C ASP A 409 -15.26 21.78 -24.89
N GLU A 410 -13.96 21.50 -24.85
CA GLU A 410 -13.17 21.00 -25.98
C GLU A 410 -13.14 19.47 -26.09
N ASP A 411 -13.57 18.75 -25.04
CA ASP A 411 -13.48 17.28 -24.90
C ASP A 411 -12.04 16.80 -25.07
N THR A 412 -11.07 17.48 -24.45
CA THR A 412 -9.65 17.14 -24.53
C THR A 412 -8.96 17.23 -23.18
N SER A 413 -8.00 16.34 -22.93
CA SER A 413 -7.08 16.46 -21.79
C SER A 413 -5.62 16.66 -22.23
N THR A 414 -4.86 17.35 -21.38
CA THR A 414 -3.40 17.51 -21.49
C THR A 414 -2.75 17.21 -20.17
N ASP A 415 -1.62 16.52 -20.21
CA ASP A 415 -0.91 16.05 -19.02
C ASP A 415 0.42 16.77 -18.84
N VAL A 416 0.79 17.01 -17.59
CA VAL A 416 2.12 17.47 -17.20
C VAL A 416 2.69 16.49 -16.19
N TRP A 417 3.76 15.80 -16.57
CA TRP A 417 4.52 14.90 -15.70
C TRP A 417 5.45 15.69 -14.80
N TRP A 418 5.61 15.20 -13.58
CA TRP A 418 6.71 15.57 -12.72
C TRP A 418 7.87 14.57 -12.89
N PRO A 419 9.09 14.95 -12.45
CA PRO A 419 10.19 14.00 -12.30
C PRO A 419 9.71 12.79 -11.50
N HIS A 420 10.11 11.59 -11.89
CA HIS A 420 9.52 10.36 -11.36
C HIS A 420 9.76 10.18 -9.83
N ALA A 421 10.88 10.69 -9.29
CA ALA A 421 11.14 10.76 -7.85
C ALA A 421 10.26 11.74 -7.05
N THR A 422 9.60 12.68 -7.71
CA THR A 422 8.76 13.68 -7.03
C THR A 422 7.32 13.18 -6.90
N ARG A 423 6.89 12.94 -5.66
CA ARG A 423 5.51 12.57 -5.31
C ARG A 423 4.69 13.80 -4.90
N LEU A 424 3.64 14.10 -5.66
CA LEU A 424 2.71 15.19 -5.37
C LEU A 424 1.70 14.82 -4.27
N THR A 425 1.38 15.77 -3.40
CA THR A 425 0.54 15.54 -2.21
C THR A 425 -0.73 16.39 -2.17
N ASP A 426 -0.67 17.65 -2.60
CA ASP A 426 -1.81 18.58 -2.59
C ASP A 426 -1.65 19.69 -3.66
N MET A 427 -2.76 20.30 -4.05
CA MET A 427 -2.83 21.37 -5.06
C MET A 427 -3.83 22.45 -4.61
N GLU A 428 -3.30 23.54 -4.05
CA GLU A 428 -4.09 24.65 -3.54
C GLU A 428 -4.25 25.76 -4.61
N PRO A 429 -5.47 26.19 -4.95
CA PRO A 429 -5.71 27.22 -5.97
C PRO A 429 -5.27 28.62 -5.52
N LEU A 430 -4.57 29.34 -6.41
CA LEU A 430 -4.09 30.70 -6.19
C LEU A 430 -4.93 31.70 -6.99
N PHE A 431 -5.67 32.55 -6.28
CA PHE A 431 -6.50 33.59 -6.87
C PHE A 431 -5.80 34.95 -6.87
N VAL A 432 -5.77 35.64 -8.02
CA VAL A 432 -5.26 37.01 -8.16
C VAL A 432 -6.36 37.89 -8.75
N ASP A 433 -6.69 39.00 -8.09
CA ASP A 433 -7.78 39.91 -8.47
C ASP A 433 -9.15 39.21 -8.66
N GLY A 434 -9.36 38.09 -7.96
CA GLY A 434 -10.61 37.30 -7.99
C GLY A 434 -10.74 36.33 -9.17
N ALA A 435 -9.66 36.09 -9.92
CA ALA A 435 -9.58 35.05 -10.95
C ALA A 435 -8.53 34.00 -10.55
N LEU A 436 -8.78 32.73 -10.89
CA LEU A 436 -7.78 31.68 -10.74
C LEU A 436 -6.57 32.01 -11.63
N ALA A 437 -5.39 32.08 -11.03
CA ALA A 437 -4.16 32.50 -11.72
C ALA A 437 -3.08 31.42 -11.73
N GLY A 438 -3.16 30.44 -10.83
CA GLY A 438 -2.14 29.42 -10.62
C GLY A 438 -2.51 28.45 -9.51
N PHE A 439 -1.58 27.55 -9.21
CA PHE A 439 -1.66 26.60 -8.10
C PHE A 439 -0.38 26.63 -7.26
N ALA A 440 -0.53 26.34 -5.97
CA ALA A 440 0.54 25.96 -5.07
C ALA A 440 0.48 24.44 -4.90
N VAL A 441 1.49 23.74 -5.41
CA VAL A 441 1.55 22.27 -5.43
C VAL A 441 2.58 21.82 -4.40
N THR A 442 2.19 20.96 -3.47
CA THR A 442 3.11 20.36 -2.48
C THR A 442 3.56 18.98 -2.90
N SER A 443 4.74 18.59 -2.44
CA SER A 443 5.39 17.32 -2.76
C SER A 443 6.34 16.89 -1.64
N ASN A 444 6.92 15.70 -1.77
CA ASN A 444 8.07 15.25 -0.97
C ASN A 444 9.30 16.18 -1.09
N ASP A 445 9.44 16.90 -2.20
CA ASP A 445 10.56 17.83 -2.46
C ASP A 445 10.29 19.29 -2.04
N GLY A 446 9.10 19.57 -1.50
CA GLY A 446 8.69 20.90 -1.04
C GLY A 446 7.52 21.50 -1.84
N LEU A 447 7.59 22.80 -2.13
CA LEU A 447 6.48 23.57 -2.69
C LEU A 447 6.80 24.12 -4.08
N GLN A 448 5.88 24.01 -5.03
CA GLN A 448 6.00 24.60 -6.36
C GLN A 448 4.85 25.55 -6.66
N ILE A 449 5.14 26.68 -7.29
CA ILE A 449 4.13 27.62 -7.75
C ILE A 449 4.00 27.49 -9.27
N VAL A 450 2.82 27.08 -9.70
CA VAL A 450 2.47 26.75 -11.08
C VAL A 450 1.52 27.81 -11.63
N PRO A 451 1.98 28.73 -12.51
CA PRO A 451 1.10 29.71 -13.15
C PRO A 451 0.17 29.07 -14.19
N LEU A 452 -1.01 29.63 -14.39
CA LEU A 452 -1.90 29.30 -15.50
C LEU A 452 -1.75 30.28 -16.66
N LEU A 453 -1.96 29.76 -17.87
CA LEU A 453 -2.10 30.55 -19.08
C LEU A 453 -3.52 31.12 -19.20
N GLN A 454 -3.73 32.03 -20.16
CA GLN A 454 -5.01 32.71 -20.34
C GLN A 454 -6.15 31.75 -20.77
N ASP A 455 -5.81 30.61 -21.34
CA ASP A 455 -6.72 29.55 -21.76
C ASP A 455 -6.95 28.48 -20.68
N GLY A 456 -6.47 28.69 -19.46
CA GLY A 456 -6.65 27.74 -18.35
C GLY A 456 -5.59 26.64 -18.28
N SER A 457 -4.78 26.44 -19.33
CA SER A 457 -3.73 25.43 -19.31
C SER A 457 -2.57 25.80 -18.36
N LEU A 458 -1.86 24.79 -17.86
CA LEU A 458 -0.66 24.99 -17.03
C LEU A 458 0.45 25.64 -17.86
N ALA A 459 1.15 26.64 -17.29
CA ALA A 459 2.32 27.22 -17.94
C ALA A 459 3.47 26.20 -18.04
N PRO A 460 4.41 26.34 -18.99
CA PRO A 460 5.56 25.44 -19.10
C PRO A 460 6.41 25.41 -17.81
N MET A 461 6.94 24.23 -17.46
CA MET A 461 7.71 23.99 -16.23
C MET A 461 8.88 24.96 -16.03
N GLU A 462 9.56 25.38 -17.11
CA GLU A 462 10.63 26.39 -17.08
C GLU A 462 10.21 27.74 -16.44
N THR A 463 8.91 28.01 -16.33
CA THR A 463 8.36 29.25 -15.78
C THR A 463 7.96 29.16 -14.30
N TRP A 464 7.98 27.94 -13.74
CA TRP A 464 7.53 27.68 -12.38
C TRP A 464 8.55 28.20 -11.36
N SER A 465 8.08 28.35 -10.12
CA SER A 465 8.97 28.67 -9.00
C SER A 465 9.02 27.48 -8.05
N SER A 466 10.14 26.76 -8.04
CA SER A 466 10.40 25.68 -7.10
C SER A 466 10.98 26.24 -5.80
N LEU A 467 10.31 25.89 -4.70
CA LEU A 467 10.65 26.29 -3.35
C LEU A 467 10.98 25.02 -2.58
N GLY A 468 12.23 24.56 -2.72
CA GLY A 468 12.71 23.36 -2.03
C GLY A 468 12.46 23.45 -0.53
N GLY A 469 12.10 22.33 0.07
CA GLY A 469 11.71 22.24 1.48
C GLY A 469 11.65 20.80 1.96
N PRO A 470 11.25 20.58 3.23
CA PRO A 470 10.92 19.24 3.70
C PRO A 470 9.72 18.67 2.92
N SER A 471 9.37 17.40 3.16
CA SER A 471 8.13 16.82 2.63
C SER A 471 6.92 17.60 3.13
N LEU A 472 6.08 18.08 2.22
CA LEU A 472 4.87 18.84 2.51
C LEU A 472 3.65 18.02 2.09
N GLU A 473 2.61 18.02 2.92
CA GLU A 473 1.42 17.19 2.70
C GLU A 473 0.18 18.00 2.34
N ARG A 474 0.00 19.20 2.91
CA ARG A 474 -1.13 20.08 2.63
C ARG A 474 -0.73 21.54 2.55
N ALA A 475 -1.39 22.28 1.66
CA ALA A 475 -1.26 23.72 1.54
C ALA A 475 -2.58 24.45 1.83
N LEU A 476 -2.48 25.73 2.20
CA LEU A 476 -3.61 26.62 2.40
C LEU A 476 -3.18 28.07 2.15
N VAL A 477 -4.00 28.85 1.42
CA VAL A 477 -3.81 30.30 1.34
C VAL A 477 -4.35 30.98 2.60
N LEU A 478 -3.49 31.67 3.35
CA LEU A 478 -3.86 32.42 4.55
C LEU A 478 -4.56 33.75 4.20
N ASP A 479 -5.64 34.05 4.90
CA ASP A 479 -6.38 35.31 4.81
C ASP A 479 -5.63 36.43 5.57
N LEU A 480 -4.75 37.12 4.85
CA LEU A 480 -3.97 38.25 5.34
C LEU A 480 -4.24 39.50 4.49
N ASP A 481 -4.50 40.63 5.16
CA ASP A 481 -4.65 41.94 4.51
C ASP A 481 -3.33 42.36 3.82
N GLY A 482 -3.23 42.17 2.50
CA GLY A 482 -2.01 42.44 1.75
C GLY A 482 -2.19 42.49 0.22
N SER A 483 -1.13 42.90 -0.48
CA SER A 483 -1.03 42.79 -1.94
C SER A 483 -0.25 41.55 -2.39
N SER A 484 -0.01 40.61 -1.48
CA SER A 484 0.74 39.37 -1.69
C SER A 484 -0.07 38.22 -1.11
N LEU A 485 0.02 37.06 -1.75
CA LEU A 485 -0.54 35.81 -1.26
C LEU A 485 0.42 35.21 -0.21
N HIS A 486 -0.13 34.52 0.77
CA HIS A 486 0.63 33.84 1.81
C HIS A 486 0.19 32.38 1.86
N VAL A 487 1.05 31.48 1.38
CA VAL A 487 0.78 30.05 1.33
C VAL A 487 1.39 29.41 2.58
N LEU A 488 0.56 28.86 3.46
CA LEU A 488 0.99 27.94 4.51
C LEU A 488 1.06 26.56 3.87
N ALA A 489 2.17 25.84 4.04
CA ALA A 489 2.20 24.42 3.76
C ALA A 489 2.88 23.67 4.90
N LEU A 490 2.27 22.57 5.31
CA LEU A 490 2.68 21.76 6.45
C LEU A 490 2.82 20.30 6.01
N GLY A 491 3.79 19.61 6.60
CA GLY A 491 4.07 18.21 6.36
C GLY A 491 3.96 17.37 7.62
N THR A 492 4.92 16.47 7.80
CA THR A 492 4.99 15.56 8.94
C THR A 492 5.75 16.19 10.12
N ASN A 493 5.46 15.75 11.35
CA ASN A 493 6.29 16.05 12.53
C ASN A 493 6.60 17.55 12.76
N GLY A 494 5.68 18.44 12.36
CA GLY A 494 5.86 19.89 12.49
C GLY A 494 6.73 20.55 11.43
N GLU A 495 7.13 19.83 10.39
CA GLU A 495 7.77 20.38 9.20
C GLU A 495 6.79 21.25 8.40
N GLY A 496 7.32 22.30 7.80
CA GLY A 496 6.53 23.23 6.99
C GLY A 496 7.00 24.67 7.07
N GLY A 497 6.21 25.55 6.48
CA GLY A 497 6.56 26.96 6.39
C GLY A 497 5.42 27.82 5.86
N VAL A 498 5.68 29.12 5.80
CA VAL A 498 4.78 30.07 5.14
C VAL A 498 5.56 30.79 4.06
N TRP A 499 5.09 30.74 2.82
CA TRP A 499 5.72 31.39 1.67
C TRP A 499 4.92 32.61 1.24
N THR A 500 5.62 33.71 0.94
CA THR A 500 4.98 34.95 0.46
C THR A 500 5.13 35.06 -1.05
N ILE A 501 4.00 35.00 -1.76
CA ILE A 501 3.94 34.99 -3.22
C ILE A 501 3.37 36.33 -3.71
N GLY A 502 4.05 36.97 -4.67
CA GLY A 502 3.58 38.19 -5.31
C GLY A 502 2.36 37.94 -6.21
N THR A 503 1.68 39.00 -6.64
CA THR A 503 0.58 38.88 -7.62
C THR A 503 1.05 38.47 -9.02
N ASP A 504 2.36 38.47 -9.26
CA ASP A 504 3.01 37.89 -10.43
C ASP A 504 3.33 36.39 -10.28
N LEU A 505 2.83 35.76 -9.21
CA LEU A 505 3.08 34.36 -8.84
C LEU A 505 4.56 34.02 -8.67
N ARG A 506 5.36 35.01 -8.27
CA ARG A 506 6.77 34.82 -7.94
C ARG A 506 7.00 34.94 -6.44
N PRO A 507 7.95 34.18 -5.87
CA PRO A 507 8.34 34.36 -4.48
C PRO A 507 8.85 35.78 -4.22
N THR A 508 8.43 36.39 -3.12
CA THR A 508 8.86 37.75 -2.73
C THR A 508 9.32 37.81 -1.27
N GLY A 509 10.44 38.51 -1.00
CA GLY A 509 10.96 38.71 0.36
C GLY A 509 11.85 37.58 0.88
N ASP A 510 11.88 37.38 2.21
CA ASP A 510 12.50 36.18 2.81
C ASP A 510 11.64 34.97 2.46
N VAL A 511 12.19 34.13 1.58
CA VAL A 511 11.48 33.02 0.91
C VAL A 511 11.14 31.88 1.87
N LEU A 512 11.88 31.73 2.98
CA LEU A 512 11.54 30.84 4.09
C LEU A 512 10.94 31.67 5.24
N GLY A 513 9.62 31.80 5.23
CA GLY A 513 8.92 32.32 6.41
C GLY A 513 8.89 31.27 7.50
N GLY A 514 9.78 31.40 8.49
CA GLY A 514 9.81 30.49 9.63
C GLY A 514 8.42 30.23 10.20
N LEU A 515 8.08 28.95 10.36
CA LEU A 515 6.84 28.51 10.96
C LEU A 515 6.83 28.91 12.45
N SER A 516 5.63 29.09 13.03
CA SER A 516 5.53 29.32 14.46
C SER A 516 6.11 28.12 15.22
N PRO A 517 7.02 28.33 16.19
CA PRO A 517 7.50 27.25 17.06
C PRO A 517 6.37 26.57 17.85
N GLY A 518 5.22 27.22 18.00
CA GLY A 518 4.03 26.65 18.62
C GLY A 518 3.34 25.59 17.76
N ILE A 519 3.33 25.77 16.44
CA ILE A 519 2.79 24.79 15.48
C ILE A 519 3.76 23.61 15.39
N GLU A 520 5.05 23.89 15.16
CA GLU A 520 6.13 22.88 15.13
C GLU A 520 6.07 21.99 16.38
N ALA A 521 6.04 22.58 17.57
CA ALA A 521 6.00 21.83 18.83
C ALA A 521 4.70 21.03 19.03
N SER A 522 3.55 21.53 18.56
CA SER A 522 2.27 20.82 18.73
C SER A 522 2.22 19.56 17.88
N LEU A 523 2.71 19.63 16.64
CA LEU A 523 2.73 18.50 15.69
C LEU A 523 3.87 17.52 16.00
N SER A 524 5.06 18.03 16.33
CA SER A 524 6.21 17.16 16.65
C SER A 524 6.06 16.39 17.96
N SER A 525 5.33 16.93 18.93
CA SER A 525 5.13 16.26 20.23
C SER A 525 4.32 14.97 20.16
N THR A 526 3.63 14.74 19.04
CA THR A 526 2.77 13.58 18.79
C THR A 526 3.12 12.84 17.51
N ASN A 527 4.22 13.22 16.85
CA ASN A 527 4.63 12.73 15.53
C ASN A 527 3.44 12.69 14.53
N ALA A 528 2.75 13.82 14.42
CA ALA A 528 1.53 13.93 13.60
C ALA A 528 1.85 14.33 12.15
N THR A 529 1.11 13.74 11.21
CA THR A 529 1.12 14.05 9.78
C THR A 529 -0.11 14.87 9.44
N VAL A 530 0.08 16.01 8.78
CA VAL A 530 -1.03 16.89 8.39
C VAL A 530 -1.80 16.29 7.22
N THR A 531 -3.11 16.19 7.35
CA THR A 531 -4.02 15.56 6.37
C THR A 531 -5.06 16.54 5.82
N SER A 532 -5.34 17.64 6.53
CA SER A 532 -6.23 18.69 6.03
C SER A 532 -5.99 20.03 6.75
N LEU A 533 -6.22 21.14 6.05
CA LEU A 533 -6.05 22.51 6.57
C LEU A 533 -7.28 23.37 6.27
N ALA A 534 -7.69 24.16 7.24
CA ALA A 534 -8.74 25.15 7.05
C ALA A 534 -8.52 26.39 7.93
N GLN A 535 -8.83 27.58 7.42
CA GLN A 535 -8.80 28.81 8.21
C GLN A 535 -10.17 29.48 8.22
N ALA A 536 -10.74 29.69 9.41
CA ALA A 536 -12.02 30.35 9.59
C ALA A 536 -11.90 31.72 10.27
N PRO A 537 -12.87 32.64 10.07
CA PRO A 537 -12.94 33.88 10.83
C PRO A 537 -13.11 33.59 12.33
N GLY A 538 -12.17 34.04 13.17
CA GLY A 538 -12.28 33.79 14.61
C GLY A 538 -13.24 34.74 15.32
N ILE A 539 -13.72 34.30 16.48
CA ILE A 539 -14.78 34.94 17.27
C ILE A 539 -14.36 36.34 17.76
N ASP A 540 -13.09 36.51 18.09
CA ASP A 540 -12.50 37.76 18.60
C ASP A 540 -11.84 38.62 17.51
N GLY A 541 -11.97 38.21 16.23
CA GLY A 541 -11.45 38.93 15.06
C GLY A 541 -10.03 38.56 14.63
N VAL A 542 -9.38 37.61 15.32
CA VAL A 542 -8.17 36.94 14.83
C VAL A 542 -8.61 35.63 14.18
N PRO A 543 -8.20 35.32 12.93
CA PRO A 543 -8.54 34.05 12.29
C PRO A 543 -8.10 32.83 13.12
N THR A 544 -8.82 31.74 12.93
CA THR A 544 -8.55 30.45 13.58
C THR A 544 -8.13 29.45 12.52
N LEU A 545 -6.92 28.91 12.67
CA LEU A 545 -6.36 27.84 11.84
C LEU A 545 -6.70 26.48 12.47
N PHE A 546 -7.29 25.61 11.67
CA PHE A 546 -7.61 24.22 11.98
C PHE A 546 -6.63 23.34 11.21
N VAL A 547 -5.95 22.44 11.92
CA VAL A 547 -5.01 21.49 11.35
C VAL A 547 -5.51 20.08 11.68
N GLY A 548 -6.08 19.42 10.67
CA GLY A 548 -6.42 18.01 10.72
C GLY A 548 -5.18 17.16 10.53
N THR A 549 -5.07 16.08 11.29
CA THR A 549 -3.94 15.14 11.23
C THR A 549 -4.44 13.70 11.31
N ASP A 550 -3.53 12.76 11.05
CA ASP A 550 -3.67 11.33 11.33
C ASP A 550 -3.99 11.03 12.82
N ARG A 551 -3.55 11.90 13.73
CA ARG A 551 -3.76 11.80 15.19
C ARG A 551 -4.97 12.55 15.74
N GLY A 552 -5.57 13.51 15.03
CA GLY A 552 -6.62 14.35 15.59
C GLY A 552 -6.77 15.73 14.95
N LEU A 553 -7.41 16.64 15.68
CA LEU A 553 -7.61 18.03 15.25
C LEU A 553 -7.00 18.99 16.26
N VAL A 554 -6.05 19.80 15.81
CA VAL A 554 -5.42 20.87 16.60
C VAL A 554 -5.77 22.24 16.03
N VAL A 555 -6.03 23.19 16.93
CA VAL A 555 -6.53 24.53 16.59
C VAL A 555 -5.61 25.61 17.12
N PHE A 556 -5.38 26.65 16.30
CA PHE A 556 -4.54 27.80 16.60
C PHE A 556 -5.26 29.11 16.27
N GLU A 557 -5.18 30.10 17.16
CA GLU A 557 -5.64 31.47 16.86
C GLU A 557 -4.50 32.26 16.21
N THR A 558 -4.46 32.29 14.88
CA THR A 558 -3.40 32.95 14.12
C THR A 558 -3.90 33.45 12.76
N ALA A 559 -3.44 34.64 12.37
CA ALA A 559 -3.60 35.13 11.00
C ALA A 559 -2.44 34.72 10.09
N SER A 560 -1.24 34.55 10.65
CA SER A 560 0.00 34.46 9.86
C SER A 560 0.72 33.13 9.92
N ALA A 561 0.38 32.27 10.89
CA ALA A 561 1.11 31.06 11.26
C ALA A 561 2.61 31.27 11.61
N ARG A 562 3.08 32.53 11.72
CA ARG A 562 4.46 32.90 12.06
C ARG A 562 4.59 33.51 13.46
N ASP A 563 3.56 33.40 14.28
CA ASP A 563 3.53 34.03 15.60
C ASP A 563 4.59 33.41 16.54
N PRO A 564 5.49 34.19 17.17
CA PRO A 564 6.58 33.65 17.98
C PRO A 564 6.10 33.01 19.29
N VAL A 565 4.87 33.29 19.71
CA VAL A 565 4.22 32.70 20.88
C VAL A 565 2.80 32.32 20.46
N LEU A 566 2.61 31.04 20.15
CA LEU A 566 1.34 30.46 19.74
C LEU A 566 1.15 29.15 20.50
N ASN A 567 -0.06 28.90 20.98
CA ASN A 567 -0.39 27.67 21.70
C ASN A 567 -1.47 26.91 20.91
N GLY A 568 -1.20 25.66 20.56
CA GLY A 568 -2.19 24.76 19.97
C GLY A 568 -3.12 24.16 21.03
N THR A 569 -4.38 23.95 20.66
CA THR A 569 -5.34 23.19 21.47
C THR A 569 -5.86 22.02 20.66
N TRP A 570 -5.57 20.79 21.11
CA TRP A 570 -6.16 19.58 20.56
C TRP A 570 -7.62 19.47 21.00
N LEU A 571 -8.56 19.46 20.05
CA LEU A 571 -9.99 19.27 20.34
C LEU A 571 -10.28 17.81 20.66
N PHE A 572 -9.65 16.91 19.92
CA PHE A 572 -9.61 15.47 20.14
C PHE A 572 -8.26 14.95 19.62
N HIS A 573 -7.79 13.83 20.19
CA HIS A 573 -6.47 13.27 19.88
C HIS A 573 -6.46 11.76 20.19
N PHE A 574 -5.82 10.99 19.33
CA PHE A 574 -5.53 9.58 19.52
C PHE A 574 -4.16 9.20 18.96
N ALA A 575 -3.45 8.36 19.71
CA ALA A 575 -2.26 7.64 19.27
C ALA A 575 -2.20 6.34 20.06
N PHE A 576 -1.73 5.25 19.45
CA PHE A 576 -1.51 3.98 20.15
C PHE A 576 -0.34 4.07 21.13
N GLU A 577 0.69 4.79 20.73
CA GLU A 577 1.85 5.09 21.56
C GLU A 577 1.52 6.14 22.63
N ALA A 578 2.31 6.13 23.71
CA ALA A 578 2.16 7.12 24.77
C ALA A 578 2.77 8.46 24.34
N THR A 579 1.93 9.43 23.99
CA THR A 579 2.36 10.80 23.64
C THR A 579 2.19 11.78 24.81
N VAL A 580 2.67 13.02 24.64
CA VAL A 580 2.52 14.11 25.64
C VAL A 580 1.06 14.58 25.75
N VAL A 581 0.25 14.34 24.73
CA VAL A 581 -1.16 14.74 24.65
C VAL A 581 -2.04 13.58 25.11
N GLU A 582 -2.95 13.85 26.05
CA GLU A 582 -3.87 12.82 26.53
C GLU A 582 -4.87 12.40 25.44
N ARG A 583 -5.13 11.10 25.33
CA ARG A 583 -6.18 10.56 24.46
C ARG A 583 -7.55 11.13 24.83
N ASN A 584 -8.26 11.68 23.85
CA ASN A 584 -9.62 12.19 23.99
C ASN A 584 -10.43 11.89 22.72
N LEU A 585 -11.39 10.98 22.83
CA LEU A 585 -12.32 10.59 21.75
C LEU A 585 -13.79 10.90 22.09
N ASP A 586 -14.06 11.52 23.25
CA ASP A 586 -15.42 11.82 23.71
C ASP A 586 -16.27 12.63 22.70
N PRO A 587 -15.69 13.55 21.90
CA PRO A 587 -16.45 14.32 20.91
C PRO A 587 -16.82 13.56 19.62
N LEU A 588 -16.27 12.35 19.43
CA LEU A 588 -16.35 11.61 18.16
C LEU A 588 -17.38 10.49 18.21
N ARG A 589 -17.91 10.13 17.03
CA ARG A 589 -18.74 8.94 16.89
C ARG A 589 -17.90 7.69 17.22
N PRO A 590 -18.40 6.76 18.07
CA PRO A 590 -17.74 5.48 18.27
C PRO A 590 -17.67 4.68 16.98
N ILE A 591 -16.47 4.22 16.66
CA ILE A 591 -16.20 3.31 15.56
C ILE A 591 -16.64 1.89 15.95
N GLY A 592 -17.27 1.17 15.01
CA GLY A 592 -17.55 -0.27 15.14
C GLY A 592 -16.26 -1.09 15.07
N ALA A 593 -16.32 -2.42 15.21
CA ALA A 593 -15.11 -3.26 15.14
C ALA A 593 -14.43 -3.29 13.75
N ASN A 594 -15.01 -2.63 12.74
CA ASN A 594 -14.68 -2.79 11.31
C ASN A 594 -14.16 -1.50 10.65
N VAL A 595 -13.75 -0.47 11.40
CA VAL A 595 -13.10 0.71 10.80
C VAL A 595 -11.70 0.83 11.39
N GLY A 596 -10.72 1.07 10.50
CA GLY A 596 -9.30 0.97 10.74
C GLY A 596 -8.73 1.72 11.95
N ASP A 597 -7.44 1.49 12.17
CA ASP A 597 -6.73 1.73 13.42
C ASP A 597 -6.64 3.21 13.90
N ALA A 598 -7.09 4.20 13.13
CA ALA A 598 -6.97 5.63 13.43
C ALA A 598 -8.32 6.37 13.68
N PRO A 599 -9.03 6.13 14.81
CA PRO A 599 -10.37 6.67 15.05
C PRO A 599 -10.48 8.20 15.15
N ALA A 600 -9.35 8.90 15.26
CA ALA A 600 -9.29 10.36 15.36
C ALA A 600 -8.73 11.02 14.10
N GLU A 601 -8.44 10.26 13.05
CA GLU A 601 -7.96 10.82 11.79
C GLU A 601 -8.99 11.81 11.22
N VAL A 602 -8.49 12.94 10.73
CA VAL A 602 -9.29 13.96 10.05
C VAL A 602 -8.87 14.00 8.58
N ARG A 603 -9.67 13.45 7.68
CA ARG A 603 -9.30 13.31 6.27
C ARG A 603 -9.59 14.56 5.44
N ASP A 604 -10.64 15.30 5.79
CA ASP A 604 -11.05 16.50 5.08
C ASP A 604 -11.76 17.50 6.02
N LEU A 605 -11.63 18.79 5.71
CA LEU A 605 -12.17 19.93 6.47
C LEU A 605 -12.79 20.94 5.51
N VAL A 606 -14.13 21.01 5.50
CA VAL A 606 -14.87 21.89 4.59
C VAL A 606 -15.62 22.96 5.36
N LEU A 607 -15.30 24.22 5.10
CA LEU A 607 -15.96 25.38 5.71
C LEU A 607 -17.26 25.73 4.97
N ASP A 608 -18.32 26.01 5.71
CA ASP A 608 -19.65 26.36 5.20
C ASP A 608 -20.23 27.57 5.95
N GLY A 609 -21.04 28.36 5.27
CA GLY A 609 -21.58 29.62 5.78
C GLY A 609 -22.62 30.28 4.88
N ALA A 610 -23.11 31.45 5.28
CA ALA A 610 -24.04 32.25 4.46
C ALA A 610 -23.35 32.97 3.27
N GLY A 611 -22.05 32.76 3.12
CA GLY A 611 -21.15 33.36 2.14
C GLY A 611 -19.70 33.28 2.63
N PRO A 612 -18.73 33.68 1.78
CA PRO A 612 -17.30 33.55 2.09
C PRO A 612 -16.87 34.33 3.34
N ASP A 613 -17.54 35.44 3.65
CA ASP A 613 -17.24 36.27 4.84
C ASP A 613 -18.05 35.85 6.09
N GLN A 614 -18.90 34.83 6.00
CA GLN A 614 -19.87 34.44 7.04
C GLN A 614 -19.88 32.92 7.27
N LEU A 615 -18.70 32.35 7.42
CA LEU A 615 -18.49 30.94 7.78
C LEU A 615 -18.91 30.71 9.24
N ASP A 616 -19.77 29.71 9.47
CA ASP A 616 -20.26 29.35 10.80
C ASP A 616 -20.28 27.85 11.10
N THR A 617 -20.09 27.01 10.07
CA THR A 617 -20.13 25.55 10.15
C THR A 617 -18.88 24.97 9.50
N MET A 618 -18.36 23.88 10.07
CA MET A 618 -17.31 23.08 9.45
C MET A 618 -17.75 21.63 9.39
N TRP A 619 -17.63 21.04 8.21
CA TRP A 619 -17.84 19.61 7.96
C TRP A 619 -16.49 18.91 8.01
N MET A 620 -16.45 17.74 8.63
CA MET A 620 -15.22 16.96 8.78
C MET A 620 -15.46 15.54 8.28
N ALA A 621 -14.62 15.10 7.34
CA ALA A 621 -14.51 13.70 6.94
C ALA A 621 -13.65 12.96 7.96
N MET A 622 -14.18 11.85 8.48
CA MET A 622 -13.51 11.03 9.48
C MET A 622 -13.87 9.57 9.25
N PRO A 623 -13.05 8.61 9.72
CA PRO A 623 -13.37 7.19 9.59
C PRO A 623 -14.66 6.79 10.32
N SER A 624 -15.03 7.55 11.35
CA SER A 624 -16.28 7.33 12.10
C SER A 624 -17.53 7.92 11.42
N GLY A 625 -17.37 8.61 10.28
CA GLY A 625 -18.44 9.23 9.50
C GLY A 625 -18.39 10.75 9.49
N LEU A 626 -19.42 11.35 8.88
CA LEU A 626 -19.52 12.80 8.74
C LEU A 626 -19.77 13.48 10.09
N HIS A 627 -18.90 14.42 10.45
CA HIS A 627 -19.03 15.25 11.64
C HIS A 627 -19.28 16.71 11.26
N ARG A 628 -20.12 17.39 12.05
CA ARG A 628 -20.42 18.81 11.89
C ARG A 628 -19.99 19.58 13.13
N MET A 629 -19.13 20.58 12.97
CA MET A 629 -18.70 21.50 14.01
C MET A 629 -19.33 22.89 13.85
N ASP A 630 -19.87 23.43 14.94
CA ASP A 630 -20.23 24.86 15.04
C ASP A 630 -18.96 25.68 15.33
N LEU A 631 -18.57 26.57 14.41
CA LEU A 631 -17.32 27.34 14.52
C LEU A 631 -17.33 28.37 15.66
N ARG A 632 -18.49 28.72 16.21
CA ARG A 632 -18.63 29.67 17.33
C ARG A 632 -18.52 29.00 18.68
N THR A 633 -18.97 27.75 18.80
CA THR A 633 -18.95 27.01 20.07
C THR A 633 -17.95 25.86 20.09
N LEU A 634 -17.32 25.56 18.95
CA LEU A 634 -16.47 24.38 18.71
C LEU A 634 -17.14 23.06 19.14
N THR A 635 -18.47 23.03 19.07
CA THR A 635 -19.25 21.85 19.45
C THR A 635 -19.40 20.95 18.23
N ILE A 636 -19.01 19.69 18.38
CA ILE A 636 -19.10 18.68 17.34
C ILE A 636 -20.42 17.92 17.49
N SER A 637 -21.11 17.70 16.38
CA SER A 637 -22.34 16.93 16.26
C SER A 637 -22.19 15.87 15.18
N HIS A 638 -22.72 14.67 15.43
CA HIS A 638 -22.63 13.51 14.55
C HIS A 638 -23.88 12.62 14.75
N GLY A 639 -24.12 11.69 13.83
CA GLY A 639 -25.25 10.76 13.90
C GLY A 639 -26.57 11.29 13.31
N SER A 640 -27.64 10.51 13.47
CA SER A 640 -28.98 10.78 12.90
C SER A 640 -28.94 10.86 11.37
N ASP A 641 -29.07 12.05 10.81
CA ASP A 641 -29.22 12.28 9.36
C ASP A 641 -27.86 12.29 8.64
N LEU A 642 -26.76 12.24 9.41
CA LEU A 642 -25.37 12.23 8.94
C LEU A 642 -24.78 10.81 8.88
N VAL A 643 -25.63 9.79 8.83
CA VAL A 643 -25.24 8.37 8.82
C VAL A 643 -25.93 7.71 7.65
N HIS A 644 -25.22 6.85 6.93
CA HIS A 644 -25.80 6.11 5.83
C HIS A 644 -26.98 5.24 6.34
N PRO A 645 -28.17 5.29 5.72
CA PRO A 645 -29.34 4.55 6.21
C PRO A 645 -29.19 3.03 6.07
N GLY A 646 -28.24 2.58 5.25
CA GLY A 646 -28.10 1.19 4.85
C GLY A 646 -28.98 0.83 3.64
N GLU A 647 -28.67 -0.28 2.99
CA GLU A 647 -29.43 -0.83 1.87
C GLU A 647 -30.27 -2.02 2.37
N ASP A 648 -31.54 -2.07 1.99
CA ASP A 648 -32.50 -3.14 2.37
C ASP A 648 -32.56 -3.47 3.88
N GLY A 649 -32.29 -2.47 4.72
CA GLY A 649 -32.29 -2.59 6.18
C GLY A 649 -31.03 -3.22 6.78
N ARG A 650 -29.96 -3.39 5.99
CA ARG A 650 -28.62 -3.79 6.42
C ARG A 650 -27.66 -2.60 6.34
N SER A 651 -26.72 -2.52 7.27
CA SER A 651 -25.64 -1.53 7.18
C SER A 651 -24.71 -1.90 6.02
N VAL A 652 -24.34 -0.91 5.21
CA VAL A 652 -23.35 -1.07 4.15
C VAL A 652 -21.96 -0.86 4.74
N VAL A 653 -21.05 -1.80 4.52
CA VAL A 653 -19.65 -1.70 4.96
C VAL A 653 -18.97 -0.56 4.22
N GLY A 654 -18.12 0.22 4.90
CA GLY A 654 -17.39 1.34 4.29
C GLY A 654 -18.23 2.60 3.98
N ALA A 655 -19.56 2.55 3.98
CA ALA A 655 -20.40 3.72 3.64
C ALA A 655 -20.29 4.89 4.63
N ASP A 656 -20.01 4.59 5.90
CA ASP A 656 -19.76 5.60 6.94
C ASP A 656 -18.26 5.89 7.14
N ASP A 657 -17.36 5.25 6.38
CA ASP A 657 -15.93 5.53 6.43
C ASP A 657 -15.63 6.67 5.43
N VAL A 658 -15.63 7.92 5.90
CA VAL A 658 -15.72 9.10 5.02
C VAL A 658 -14.33 9.69 4.77
N HIS A 659 -13.98 9.85 3.49
CA HIS A 659 -12.69 10.38 3.04
C HIS A 659 -12.78 11.82 2.52
N SER A 660 -13.87 12.18 1.83
CA SER A 660 -14.05 13.53 1.27
C SER A 660 -15.47 14.06 1.42
N VAL A 661 -15.60 15.38 1.48
CA VAL A 661 -16.90 16.05 1.58
C VAL A 661 -16.97 17.16 0.54
N LEU A 662 -18.11 17.27 -0.15
CA LEU A 662 -18.39 18.42 -1.02
C LEU A 662 -19.76 19.01 -0.69
N VAL A 663 -19.77 20.28 -0.29
CA VAL A 663 -20.98 21.00 0.11
C VAL A 663 -21.58 21.74 -1.09
N LEU A 664 -22.84 21.45 -1.41
CA LEU A 664 -23.66 22.19 -2.38
C LEU A 664 -24.70 23.04 -1.65
N ASP A 665 -25.46 23.84 -2.40
CA ASP A 665 -26.49 24.74 -1.86
C ASP A 665 -27.61 24.00 -1.09
N ASP A 666 -27.98 22.80 -1.54
CA ASP A 666 -29.10 22.00 -0.99
C ASP A 666 -28.75 20.52 -0.74
N ALA A 667 -27.47 20.15 -0.83
CA ALA A 667 -27.00 18.79 -0.61
C ALA A 667 -25.55 18.78 -0.11
N ILE A 668 -25.18 17.71 0.58
CA ILE A 668 -23.79 17.42 0.96
C ILE A 668 -23.43 16.08 0.34
N LEU A 669 -22.46 16.09 -0.56
CA LEU A 669 -21.92 14.88 -1.18
C LEU A 669 -20.84 14.32 -0.27
N ILE A 670 -20.89 13.01 -0.07
CA ILE A 670 -20.01 12.27 0.84
C ILE A 670 -19.30 11.22 0.01
N GLY A 671 -17.98 11.31 -0.03
CA GLY A 671 -17.11 10.28 -0.59
C GLY A 671 -16.66 9.38 0.53
N SER A 672 -17.13 8.13 0.53
CA SER A 672 -16.76 7.11 1.51
C SER A 672 -15.95 5.97 0.90
N ALA A 673 -15.42 5.06 1.72
CA ALA A 673 -14.74 3.84 1.26
C ALA A 673 -15.62 3.00 0.31
N TRP A 674 -16.94 2.99 0.55
CA TRP A 674 -17.90 2.32 -0.34
C TRP A 674 -18.14 3.03 -1.69
N GLY A 675 -18.06 4.37 -1.72
CA GLY A 675 -18.52 5.16 -2.85
C GLY A 675 -19.22 6.46 -2.47
N LEU A 676 -19.97 7.02 -3.43
CA LEU A 676 -20.73 8.26 -3.27
C LEU A 676 -22.10 8.03 -2.65
N TRP A 677 -22.41 8.79 -1.61
CA TRP A 677 -23.78 9.00 -1.14
C TRP A 677 -24.02 10.47 -0.77
N VAL A 678 -25.29 10.86 -0.62
CA VAL A 678 -25.67 12.28 -0.50
C VAL A 678 -26.57 12.49 0.70
N VAL A 679 -26.27 13.50 1.51
CA VAL A 679 -27.18 14.01 2.54
C VAL A 679 -28.00 15.17 1.97
N ASP A 680 -29.32 15.07 2.08
CA ASP A 680 -30.25 16.13 1.70
C ASP A 680 -30.21 17.29 2.70
N GLY A 681 -30.11 18.52 2.21
CA GLY A 681 -29.99 19.73 3.02
C GLY A 681 -28.56 20.27 3.15
N GLY A 682 -28.31 21.04 4.21
CA GLY A 682 -27.05 21.75 4.42
C GLY A 682 -26.91 22.30 5.85
N ARG A 683 -26.13 23.37 6.05
CA ARG A 683 -25.85 23.94 7.39
C ARG A 683 -27.09 24.22 8.26
N ASP A 684 -28.19 24.69 7.67
CA ASP A 684 -29.39 25.08 8.42
C ASP A 684 -30.21 23.87 8.91
N ALA A 685 -30.31 22.82 8.10
CA ALA A 685 -31.00 21.58 8.40
C ALA A 685 -30.58 20.49 7.41
N THR A 686 -30.48 19.27 7.94
CA THR A 686 -30.31 18.02 7.18
C THR A 686 -31.60 17.22 7.23
N TYR A 687 -31.87 16.42 6.20
CA TYR A 687 -33.11 15.63 6.09
C TYR A 687 -32.88 14.12 5.91
N GLY A 688 -31.62 13.67 5.97
CA GLY A 688 -31.20 12.28 5.79
C GLY A 688 -30.59 12.04 4.41
N ALA A 689 -30.36 10.79 4.06
CA ALA A 689 -29.81 10.44 2.76
C ALA A 689 -30.81 10.70 1.63
N ARG A 690 -30.26 11.11 0.48
CA ARG A 690 -30.96 11.32 -0.80
C ARG A 690 -30.51 10.25 -1.79
N ASP A 691 -31.45 9.77 -2.60
CA ASP A 691 -31.16 8.85 -3.70
C ASP A 691 -30.18 9.52 -4.70
N GLN A 692 -29.08 8.83 -4.97
CA GLN A 692 -28.01 9.24 -5.87
C GLN A 692 -27.47 8.00 -6.59
N ALA A 693 -27.19 8.14 -7.88
CA ALA A 693 -26.57 7.09 -8.67
C ALA A 693 -25.19 6.75 -8.11
N LEU A 694 -24.91 5.44 -8.03
CA LEU A 694 -23.68 4.89 -7.49
C LEU A 694 -22.45 5.42 -8.22
N LEU A 695 -21.44 5.81 -7.45
CA LEU A 695 -20.08 6.05 -7.91
C LEU A 695 -19.16 5.26 -6.95
N PRO A 696 -18.66 4.08 -7.36
CA PRO A 696 -18.05 3.13 -6.43
C PRO A 696 -16.55 3.37 -6.20
N GLY A 697 -16.07 2.86 -5.06
CA GLY A 697 -14.67 2.89 -4.62
C GLY A 697 -14.40 3.95 -3.54
N GLU A 698 -13.19 3.94 -2.98
CA GLU A 698 -12.81 4.90 -1.95
C GLU A 698 -12.66 6.32 -2.52
N LEU A 699 -13.66 7.16 -2.34
CA LEU A 699 -13.66 8.50 -2.94
C LEU A 699 -12.92 9.52 -2.07
N ALA A 700 -11.61 9.67 -2.32
CA ALA A 700 -10.74 10.61 -1.60
C ALA A 700 -10.85 12.06 -2.07
N SER A 701 -11.42 12.31 -3.25
CA SER A 701 -11.69 13.67 -3.73
C SER A 701 -13.00 13.74 -4.50
N LEU A 702 -13.72 14.84 -4.32
CA LEU A 702 -15.00 15.11 -4.99
C LEU A 702 -14.99 16.49 -5.63
N ALA A 703 -15.54 16.58 -6.83
CA ALA A 703 -15.84 17.86 -7.46
C ALA A 703 -17.14 17.76 -8.27
N THR A 704 -17.66 18.89 -8.73
CA THR A 704 -18.78 18.91 -9.67
C THR A 704 -18.46 19.77 -10.88
N VAL A 705 -18.95 19.35 -12.04
CA VAL A 705 -18.80 20.08 -13.30
C VAL A 705 -20.08 19.97 -14.13
N GLU A 706 -20.45 21.05 -14.80
CA GLU A 706 -21.62 21.06 -15.70
C GLU A 706 -21.19 20.60 -17.10
N VAL A 707 -21.77 19.51 -17.60
CA VAL A 707 -21.53 18.98 -18.95
C VAL A 707 -22.86 18.95 -19.70
N ASP A 708 -22.95 19.67 -20.82
CA ASP A 708 -24.16 19.76 -21.65
C ASP A 708 -25.44 20.14 -20.87
N GLY A 709 -25.31 20.91 -19.79
CA GLY A 709 -26.43 21.33 -18.95
C GLY A 709 -26.84 20.32 -17.87
N VAL A 710 -26.05 19.26 -17.67
CA VAL A 710 -26.22 18.27 -16.61
C VAL A 710 -25.07 18.44 -15.61
N LEU A 711 -25.41 18.60 -14.34
CA LEU A 711 -24.42 18.60 -13.27
C LEU A 711 -23.91 17.18 -13.07
N ARG A 712 -22.61 16.97 -13.27
CA ARG A 712 -21.92 15.70 -13.01
C ARG A 712 -21.08 15.81 -11.74
N VAL A 713 -21.07 14.74 -10.97
CA VAL A 713 -20.17 14.54 -9.83
C VAL A 713 -18.94 13.81 -10.35
N LEU A 714 -17.77 14.36 -10.08
CA LEU A 714 -16.47 13.74 -10.29
C LEU A 714 -16.01 13.15 -8.96
N GLY A 715 -15.53 11.92 -8.96
CA GLY A 715 -14.92 11.27 -7.82
C GLY A 715 -13.57 10.68 -8.19
N GLY A 716 -12.53 11.04 -7.46
CA GLY A 716 -11.24 10.35 -7.51
C GLY A 716 -11.29 9.16 -6.57
N ALA A 717 -11.38 7.95 -7.13
CA ALA A 717 -11.21 6.72 -6.37
C ALA A 717 -9.72 6.55 -6.06
N ALA A 718 -9.37 6.60 -4.78
CA ALA A 718 -7.99 6.45 -4.33
C ALA A 718 -7.52 5.00 -4.47
N PRO A 719 -6.24 4.79 -4.80
CA PRO A 719 -5.61 3.49 -4.54
C PRO A 719 -5.59 3.26 -3.02
N GLY A 720 -5.83 2.03 -2.58
CA GLY A 720 -5.67 1.65 -1.18
C GLY A 720 -4.18 1.44 -0.92
N ARG A 721 -3.79 0.25 -0.46
CA ARG A 721 -2.39 -0.18 -0.62
C ARG A 721 -2.09 -0.45 -2.09
N PHE A 722 -3.07 -0.94 -2.83
CA PHE A 722 -2.96 -1.29 -4.24
C PHE A 722 -3.97 -0.51 -5.09
N SER A 723 -3.69 -0.36 -6.37
CA SER A 723 -4.48 0.41 -7.34
C SER A 723 -5.65 -0.37 -7.90
N ASN A 724 -5.54 -1.69 -7.89
CA ASN A 724 -6.53 -2.66 -8.36
C ASN A 724 -6.87 -2.51 -9.85
N GLN A 725 -5.91 -2.07 -10.69
CA GLN A 725 -6.14 -1.95 -12.13
C GLN A 725 -6.29 -3.33 -12.80
N ALA A 726 -5.52 -4.31 -12.32
CA ALA A 726 -5.63 -5.73 -12.66
C ALA A 726 -6.17 -6.57 -11.49
N LEU A 727 -6.59 -7.81 -11.81
CA LEU A 727 -7.03 -8.78 -10.81
C LEU A 727 -5.82 -9.62 -10.38
N MET A 728 -5.49 -9.56 -9.10
CA MET A 728 -4.48 -10.43 -8.48
C MET A 728 -4.87 -11.90 -8.65
N SER A 729 -3.92 -12.77 -9.00
CA SER A 729 -4.21 -14.14 -9.45
C SER A 729 -3.23 -15.20 -8.91
N PRO A 730 -3.68 -16.12 -8.02
CA PRO A 730 -2.90 -17.26 -7.48
C PRO A 730 -2.40 -18.34 -8.41
N VAL A 731 -2.42 -18.09 -9.70
CA VAL A 731 -2.02 -19.03 -10.74
C VAL A 731 -1.29 -18.33 -11.89
N SER A 732 -0.97 -17.03 -11.72
CA SER A 732 -0.25 -16.19 -12.65
C SER A 732 0.86 -15.48 -11.89
N ASN A 733 2.11 -15.80 -12.21
CA ASN A 733 3.30 -15.23 -11.58
C ASN A 733 3.59 -13.75 -11.91
N ASP A 734 2.64 -13.08 -12.56
CA ASP A 734 2.69 -11.76 -13.18
C ASP A 734 1.22 -11.44 -13.51
N SER A 735 0.51 -10.86 -12.53
CA SER A 735 -0.95 -10.71 -12.52
C SER A 735 -1.43 -9.59 -13.44
N ASP A 736 -0.62 -8.54 -13.62
CA ASP A 736 -0.97 -7.39 -14.45
C ASP A 736 -0.31 -7.39 -15.84
N PHE A 737 0.61 -8.33 -16.08
CA PHE A 737 1.28 -8.61 -17.35
C PHE A 737 2.26 -7.53 -17.83
N ASP A 738 2.89 -6.80 -16.91
CA ASP A 738 3.91 -5.80 -17.26
C ASP A 738 5.33 -6.38 -17.40
N GLY A 739 5.51 -7.61 -16.92
CA GLY A 739 6.74 -8.39 -17.06
C GLY A 739 7.67 -8.35 -15.85
N MET A 740 7.21 -7.84 -14.72
CA MET A 740 7.74 -8.10 -13.37
C MET A 740 6.97 -9.28 -12.75
N THR A 741 7.40 -9.79 -11.60
CA THR A 741 6.71 -10.89 -10.91
C THR A 741 6.07 -10.37 -9.63
N ASP A 742 4.86 -10.81 -9.30
CA ASP A 742 4.07 -10.23 -8.21
C ASP A 742 4.83 -10.28 -6.87
N GLY A 743 5.54 -11.39 -6.60
CA GLY A 743 6.38 -11.53 -5.40
C GLY A 743 7.56 -10.55 -5.33
N TRP A 744 8.17 -10.19 -6.46
CA TRP A 744 9.24 -9.18 -6.52
C TRP A 744 8.67 -7.78 -6.24
N GLU A 745 7.55 -7.46 -6.89
CA GLU A 745 6.89 -6.17 -6.74
C GLU A 745 6.47 -5.91 -5.30
N LEU A 746 5.86 -6.90 -4.64
CA LEU A 746 5.40 -6.77 -3.26
C LEU A 746 6.56 -6.53 -2.28
N ILE A 747 7.70 -7.19 -2.47
CA ILE A 747 8.89 -7.04 -1.61
C ILE A 747 9.50 -5.65 -1.74
N TYR A 748 9.57 -5.12 -2.96
CA TYR A 748 10.10 -3.77 -3.21
C TYR A 748 9.05 -2.65 -3.09
N GLY A 749 7.83 -2.97 -2.66
CA GLY A 749 6.78 -1.98 -2.38
C GLY A 749 6.12 -1.39 -3.63
N LEU A 750 6.22 -2.09 -4.75
CA LEU A 750 5.49 -1.84 -6.00
C LEU A 750 4.10 -2.49 -5.96
N ASP A 751 3.29 -2.23 -6.98
CA ASP A 751 1.89 -2.64 -7.03
C ASP A 751 1.68 -3.71 -8.11
N PRO A 752 1.56 -5.01 -7.75
CA PRO A 752 1.37 -6.12 -8.72
C PRO A 752 0.00 -6.09 -9.44
N THR A 753 -0.78 -5.03 -9.21
CA THR A 753 -2.04 -4.78 -9.90
C THR A 753 -1.99 -3.54 -10.79
N ASP A 754 -0.89 -2.77 -10.82
CA ASP A 754 -0.71 -1.59 -11.68
C ASP A 754 0.33 -1.82 -12.80
N PRO A 755 -0.11 -2.17 -14.04
CA PRO A 755 0.82 -2.51 -15.12
C PRO A 755 1.63 -1.31 -15.67
N TRP A 756 1.48 -0.14 -15.04
CA TRP A 756 2.14 1.10 -15.41
C TRP A 756 3.26 1.48 -14.45
N ASP A 757 3.42 0.80 -13.33
CA ASP A 757 4.53 1.08 -12.43
C ASP A 757 5.86 0.52 -12.97
N ALA A 758 5.87 -0.55 -13.78
CA ALA A 758 7.04 -1.05 -14.51
C ALA A 758 7.83 0.03 -15.29
N VAL A 759 7.15 1.09 -15.76
CA VAL A 759 7.78 2.16 -16.55
C VAL A 759 8.15 3.39 -15.72
N LEU A 760 7.89 3.37 -14.41
CA LEU A 760 8.26 4.42 -13.47
C LEU A 760 9.68 4.19 -12.92
N ASP A 761 10.25 5.24 -12.35
CA ASP A 761 11.62 5.35 -11.80
C ASP A 761 11.49 6.15 -10.49
N PRO A 762 10.94 5.52 -9.43
CA PRO A 762 10.42 6.24 -8.26
C PRO A 762 11.50 6.77 -7.32
N ASP A 763 12.74 6.30 -7.44
CA ASP A 763 13.91 6.84 -6.76
C ASP A 763 14.69 7.86 -7.62
N GLY A 764 14.45 7.90 -8.94
CA GLY A 764 14.91 8.95 -9.85
C GLY A 764 16.41 8.89 -10.10
N ASP A 765 16.97 7.70 -10.16
CA ASP A 765 18.40 7.45 -10.20
C ASP A 765 18.96 7.28 -11.64
N GLY A 766 18.06 7.37 -12.62
CA GLY A 766 18.37 7.36 -14.04
C GLY A 766 19.37 8.44 -14.50
N LEU A 767 19.51 8.60 -15.81
CA LEU A 767 20.55 9.45 -16.38
C LEU A 767 20.09 10.89 -16.56
N ASP A 768 20.78 11.81 -15.88
CA ASP A 768 20.69 13.27 -16.09
C ASP A 768 21.85 13.76 -16.99
N LYS A 769 21.57 14.05 -18.26
CA LYS A 769 22.57 14.46 -19.26
C LYS A 769 22.75 15.96 -19.32
N ASP A 770 21.70 16.74 -19.06
CA ASP A 770 21.69 18.18 -19.19
C ASP A 770 21.94 18.93 -17.87
N LEU A 771 22.04 18.19 -16.76
CA LEU A 771 22.33 18.64 -15.40
C LEU A 771 21.30 19.64 -14.88
N ASP A 772 20.04 19.49 -15.28
CA ASP A 772 18.95 20.30 -14.77
C ASP A 772 18.50 19.86 -13.35
N GLY A 773 19.04 18.73 -12.87
CA GLY A 773 18.77 18.14 -11.57
C GLY A 773 17.71 17.04 -11.60
N PHE A 774 17.25 16.63 -12.79
CA PHE A 774 16.30 15.55 -12.98
C PHE A 774 16.87 14.46 -13.90
N ALA A 775 16.74 13.21 -13.48
CA ALA A 775 17.26 12.04 -14.16
C ALA A 775 16.35 11.51 -15.30
N ASP A 776 15.72 12.40 -16.08
CA ASP A 776 14.64 12.01 -17.02
C ASP A 776 15.08 11.81 -18.49
N ASP A 777 16.34 12.12 -18.84
CA ASP A 777 16.84 11.92 -20.21
C ASP A 777 16.85 10.43 -20.60
N ARG A 778 17.08 9.56 -19.63
CA ARG A 778 16.88 8.11 -19.72
C ARG A 778 16.68 7.54 -18.33
N LEU A 779 15.43 7.14 -18.06
CA LEU A 779 15.03 6.46 -16.84
C LEU A 779 15.75 5.12 -16.66
N TRP A 780 15.95 4.76 -15.40
CA TRP A 780 16.29 3.42 -14.95
C TRP A 780 15.04 2.86 -14.27
N SER A 781 14.09 2.42 -15.09
CA SER A 781 12.75 2.08 -14.60
C SER A 781 12.73 0.79 -13.78
N ASN A 782 11.72 0.60 -12.94
CA ASN A 782 11.45 -0.63 -12.19
C ASN A 782 11.65 -1.92 -13.02
N LEU A 783 11.18 -1.93 -14.28
CA LEU A 783 11.33 -3.08 -15.16
C LEU A 783 12.77 -3.30 -15.66
N ASP A 784 13.55 -2.25 -15.82
CA ASP A 784 14.98 -2.33 -16.17
C ASP A 784 15.78 -2.86 -14.98
N GLU A 785 15.42 -2.44 -13.76
CA GLU A 785 15.97 -2.92 -12.49
C GLU A 785 15.71 -4.39 -12.24
N TYR A 786 14.44 -4.82 -12.33
CA TYR A 786 14.06 -6.23 -12.24
C TYR A 786 14.84 -7.12 -13.23
N ARG A 787 15.13 -6.58 -14.43
CA ARG A 787 15.84 -7.29 -15.50
C ARG A 787 17.36 -7.19 -15.41
N TYR A 788 17.90 -6.45 -14.45
CA TYR A 788 19.32 -6.33 -14.26
C TYR A 788 19.95 -7.70 -13.98
N ILE A 789 21.14 -7.92 -14.54
CA ILE A 789 21.93 -9.14 -14.36
C ILE A 789 23.32 -8.69 -13.96
N ALA A 790 23.82 -9.18 -12.82
CA ALA A 790 25.11 -8.82 -12.27
C ALA A 790 26.25 -8.96 -13.29
N LEU A 791 27.19 -8.02 -13.25
CA LEU A 791 28.40 -8.05 -14.08
C LEU A 791 29.52 -8.86 -13.43
N THR A 792 29.56 -8.88 -12.10
CA THR A 792 30.58 -9.54 -11.28
C THR A 792 30.10 -10.88 -10.71
N GLU A 793 31.01 -11.66 -10.10
CA GLU A 793 30.66 -12.93 -9.45
C GLU A 793 30.10 -12.72 -8.03
N ASP A 794 30.41 -11.58 -7.40
CA ASP A 794 29.99 -11.24 -6.04
C ASP A 794 28.70 -10.39 -6.01
N GLY A 795 28.28 -9.81 -7.15
CA GLY A 795 26.98 -9.17 -7.35
C GLY A 795 25.81 -10.16 -7.52
N TYR A 796 24.60 -9.62 -7.69
CA TYR A 796 23.35 -10.39 -7.81
C TYR A 796 22.40 -9.81 -8.88
N ASP A 797 21.46 -10.63 -9.34
CA ASP A 797 20.47 -10.21 -10.35
C ASP A 797 19.40 -9.33 -9.66
N SER A 798 18.93 -8.28 -10.34
CA SER A 798 18.08 -7.18 -9.83
C SER A 798 18.79 -6.10 -9.01
N THR A 799 18.32 -4.85 -9.16
CA THR A 799 18.56 -3.71 -8.24
C THR A 799 17.29 -3.39 -7.42
N ASP A 800 17.38 -2.47 -6.46
CA ASP A 800 16.28 -2.03 -5.58
C ASP A 800 15.62 -0.74 -6.12
N PRO A 801 14.38 -0.81 -6.66
CA PRO A 801 13.70 0.33 -7.27
C PRO A 801 13.33 1.46 -6.31
N SER A 802 13.50 1.25 -5.00
CA SER A 802 13.24 2.26 -3.98
C SER A 802 14.51 2.95 -3.49
N ASN A 803 15.68 2.51 -3.95
CA ASN A 803 16.97 2.94 -3.47
C ASN A 803 17.92 3.25 -4.64
N PRO A 804 18.27 4.54 -4.86
CA PRO A 804 19.02 4.95 -6.04
C PRO A 804 20.48 4.46 -6.08
N ASP A 805 20.96 3.78 -5.04
CA ASP A 805 22.31 3.24 -4.88
C ASP A 805 22.20 1.93 -4.09
N THR A 806 21.97 0.85 -4.82
CA THR A 806 21.59 -0.47 -4.29
C THR A 806 22.67 -1.06 -3.38
N ASP A 807 23.95 -0.83 -3.68
CA ASP A 807 25.07 -1.39 -2.93
C ASP A 807 25.77 -0.39 -1.99
N MET A 808 25.30 0.87 -1.98
CA MET A 808 25.63 1.95 -1.06
C MET A 808 27.09 2.41 -1.16
N ASP A 809 27.63 2.42 -2.37
CA ASP A 809 29.02 2.77 -2.63
C ASP A 809 29.23 4.25 -3.04
N GLY A 810 28.12 4.96 -3.31
CA GLY A 810 28.09 6.37 -3.71
C GLY A 810 27.92 6.62 -5.21
N ALA A 811 27.87 5.57 -6.05
CA ALA A 811 27.40 5.63 -7.43
C ALA A 811 25.92 5.21 -7.48
N THR A 812 25.12 5.83 -8.37
CA THR A 812 23.73 5.43 -8.53
C THR A 812 23.59 4.32 -9.56
N ASP A 813 22.62 3.42 -9.40
CA ASP A 813 22.49 2.23 -10.23
C ASP A 813 22.36 2.59 -11.71
N GLY A 814 21.51 3.57 -12.01
CA GLY A 814 21.33 4.14 -13.34
C GLY A 814 22.62 4.74 -13.91
N ALA A 815 23.44 5.41 -13.10
CA ALA A 815 24.72 5.98 -13.52
C ALA A 815 25.76 4.91 -13.86
N GLU A 816 25.82 3.84 -13.08
CA GLU A 816 26.72 2.70 -13.25
C GLU A 816 26.39 1.88 -14.50
N VAL A 817 25.12 1.46 -14.63
CA VAL A 817 24.68 0.68 -15.78
C VAL A 817 24.83 1.49 -17.08
N HIS A 818 24.57 2.80 -17.02
CA HIS A 818 24.72 3.68 -18.18
C HIS A 818 26.15 4.21 -18.40
N ALA A 819 27.08 3.91 -17.49
CA ALA A 819 28.48 4.33 -17.52
C ALA A 819 28.63 5.85 -17.73
N PHE A 820 27.92 6.63 -16.92
CA PHE A 820 27.85 8.08 -17.03
C PHE A 820 27.87 8.76 -15.65
N HIS A 821 28.97 9.43 -15.34
CA HIS A 821 29.28 9.94 -13.99
C HIS A 821 29.65 11.42 -14.00
N LEU A 822 28.93 12.24 -14.76
CA LEU A 822 29.27 13.66 -14.93
C LEU A 822 29.08 14.49 -13.66
N SER A 823 28.09 14.13 -12.84
CA SER A 823 27.74 14.79 -11.58
C SER A 823 28.80 14.55 -10.49
N THR A 824 29.38 13.35 -10.44
CA THR A 824 30.35 12.93 -9.43
C THR A 824 31.81 13.15 -9.87
N THR A 825 32.12 13.06 -11.16
CA THR A 825 33.50 13.15 -11.65
C THR A 825 34.02 14.58 -11.73
N THR A 826 35.20 14.83 -11.14
CA THR A 826 35.91 16.11 -11.27
C THR A 826 36.69 16.21 -12.58
N LEU A 827 36.14 16.93 -13.57
CA LEU A 827 36.78 17.13 -14.89
C LEU A 827 37.68 18.38 -15.00
N TRP A 828 37.60 19.32 -14.06
CA TRP A 828 38.35 20.59 -14.09
C TRP A 828 39.75 20.51 -13.48
N CYS A 829 40.07 19.42 -12.78
CA CYS A 829 41.41 19.08 -12.31
C CYS A 829 41.91 17.80 -13.01
N HIS A 830 43.20 17.75 -13.36
CA HIS A 830 43.78 16.67 -14.15
C HIS A 830 45.30 16.59 -13.99
N TYR A 831 45.90 15.49 -14.45
CA TYR A 831 47.34 15.32 -14.52
C TYR A 831 47.85 15.45 -15.94
N ASP A 832 48.96 16.15 -16.14
CA ASP A 832 49.67 16.09 -17.42
C ASP A 832 50.47 14.78 -17.58
N PHE A 833 51.08 14.54 -18.75
CA PHE A 833 51.90 13.33 -18.99
C PHE A 833 53.16 13.22 -18.11
N GLN A 834 53.49 14.24 -17.33
CA GLN A 834 54.58 14.24 -16.36
C GLN A 834 54.07 13.97 -14.92
N MET A 835 52.75 13.77 -14.77
CA MET A 835 52.00 13.71 -13.51
C MET A 835 52.18 14.98 -12.68
N VAL A 836 51.97 16.13 -13.30
CA VAL A 836 51.80 17.40 -12.58
C VAL A 836 50.31 17.69 -12.47
N TYR A 837 49.81 17.81 -11.24
CA TYR A 837 48.41 18.12 -10.97
C TYR A 837 48.08 19.57 -11.35
N GLN A 838 47.00 19.77 -12.12
CA GLN A 838 46.60 21.06 -12.67
C GLN A 838 45.08 21.21 -12.64
N CYS A 839 44.61 22.32 -12.10
CA CYS A 839 43.20 22.70 -12.11
C CYS A 839 42.99 23.95 -12.95
N ASP A 840 42.13 23.86 -13.97
CA ASP A 840 41.83 24.94 -14.90
C ASP A 840 40.35 24.87 -15.32
N SER A 841 39.59 25.91 -14.98
CA SER A 841 38.15 25.97 -15.25
C SER A 841 37.80 26.01 -16.74
N ASP A 842 38.66 26.61 -17.58
CA ASP A 842 38.42 26.68 -19.03
C ASP A 842 38.65 25.30 -19.68
N VAL A 843 39.64 24.55 -19.19
CA VAL A 843 39.88 23.16 -19.60
C VAL A 843 38.75 22.26 -19.11
N GLY A 844 38.32 22.41 -17.85
CA GLY A 844 37.19 21.66 -17.29
C GLY A 844 35.89 21.88 -18.06
N ALA A 845 35.54 23.12 -18.40
CA ALA A 845 34.35 23.41 -19.21
C ALA A 845 34.40 22.75 -20.60
N ALA A 846 35.59 22.66 -21.21
CA ALA A 846 35.77 21.95 -22.47
C ALA A 846 35.70 20.42 -22.30
N ALA A 847 36.17 19.90 -21.17
CA ALA A 847 36.07 18.49 -20.80
C ALA A 847 34.61 18.08 -20.58
N ASN A 848 33.83 18.82 -19.78
CA ASN A 848 32.38 18.56 -19.59
C ASN A 848 31.65 18.50 -20.92
N LEU A 849 31.88 19.47 -21.81
CA LEU A 849 31.26 19.47 -23.14
C LEU A 849 31.63 18.23 -23.96
N THR A 850 32.88 17.79 -23.87
CA THR A 850 33.37 16.61 -24.59
C THR A 850 32.80 15.32 -23.99
N TYR A 851 32.71 15.23 -22.66
CA TYR A 851 32.12 14.12 -21.93
C TYR A 851 30.66 13.92 -22.35
N VAL A 852 29.83 14.96 -22.26
CA VAL A 852 28.41 14.92 -22.70
C VAL A 852 28.28 14.55 -24.19
N GLN A 853 29.17 15.05 -25.06
CA GLN A 853 29.09 14.78 -26.50
C GLN A 853 29.53 13.37 -26.91
N ASN A 854 30.44 12.75 -26.16
CA ASN A 854 31.04 11.47 -26.48
C ASN A 854 30.56 10.32 -25.59
N ALA A 855 29.74 10.60 -24.57
CA ALA A 855 29.20 9.62 -23.64
C ALA A 855 28.40 8.49 -24.32
N PRO A 856 28.44 7.25 -23.77
CA PRO A 856 29.26 6.84 -22.63
C PRO A 856 30.74 6.69 -23.01
N THR A 857 31.64 7.21 -22.17
CA THR A 857 33.10 7.09 -22.30
C THR A 857 33.71 6.13 -21.29
N ASP A 858 32.99 5.86 -20.21
CA ASP A 858 33.39 4.95 -19.13
C ASP A 858 32.90 3.52 -19.41
N ALA A 859 33.37 2.56 -18.60
CA ALA A 859 32.83 1.21 -18.55
C ALA A 859 31.73 1.15 -17.50
N SER A 860 30.73 0.27 -17.69
CA SER A 860 29.72 0.02 -16.67
C SER A 860 30.32 -0.76 -15.50
N THR A 861 29.99 -0.33 -14.29
CA THR A 861 30.23 -1.00 -13.01
C THR A 861 28.98 -1.78 -12.59
N ASP A 862 29.09 -2.58 -11.53
CA ASP A 862 28.04 -3.47 -11.05
C ASP A 862 27.29 -2.85 -9.86
N PRO A 863 26.07 -2.32 -10.03
CA PRO A 863 25.28 -1.68 -8.94
C PRO A 863 24.89 -2.58 -7.77
N THR A 864 25.28 -3.84 -7.82
CA THR A 864 25.00 -4.83 -6.78
C THR A 864 26.25 -5.27 -6.04
N ASN A 865 27.40 -4.71 -6.41
CA ASN A 865 28.70 -5.03 -5.85
C ASN A 865 29.57 -3.76 -5.77
N PRO A 866 29.84 -3.24 -4.55
CA PRO A 866 30.51 -1.96 -4.36
C PRO A 866 31.94 -1.85 -4.92
N ASP A 867 32.57 -2.97 -5.28
CA ASP A 867 33.96 -3.04 -5.75
C ASP A 867 34.02 -3.98 -6.96
N SER A 868 33.79 -3.41 -8.15
CA SER A 868 33.59 -4.18 -9.38
C SER A 868 34.82 -4.97 -9.82
N ASP A 869 36.02 -4.50 -9.48
CA ASP A 869 37.28 -5.14 -9.87
C ASP A 869 38.01 -5.89 -8.74
N GLY A 870 37.54 -5.76 -7.51
CA GLY A 870 37.93 -6.53 -6.34
C GLY A 870 39.25 -6.09 -5.70
N ASP A 871 39.58 -4.80 -5.78
CA ASP A 871 40.85 -4.26 -5.27
C ASP A 871 40.77 -3.64 -3.86
N GLY A 872 39.56 -3.49 -3.34
CA GLY A 872 39.23 -3.01 -2.01
C GLY A 872 38.90 -1.52 -1.92
N MET A 873 38.82 -0.81 -3.05
CA MET A 873 38.25 0.53 -3.16
C MET A 873 36.84 0.44 -3.76
N PRO A 874 35.86 1.22 -3.26
CA PRO A 874 34.55 1.22 -3.88
C PRO A 874 34.47 2.01 -5.18
N ASP A 875 33.63 1.59 -6.13
CA ASP A 875 33.51 2.16 -7.46
C ASP A 875 33.12 3.65 -7.38
N GLY A 876 32.13 3.99 -6.56
CA GLY A 876 31.69 5.35 -6.28
C GLY A 876 32.81 6.24 -5.72
N TRP A 877 33.62 5.72 -4.79
CA TRP A 877 34.77 6.45 -4.24
C TRP A 877 35.83 6.73 -5.30
N GLU A 878 36.13 5.74 -6.15
CA GLU A 878 37.06 5.89 -7.25
C GLU A 878 36.57 6.92 -8.27
N ILE A 879 35.28 6.91 -8.62
CA ILE A 879 34.65 7.86 -9.53
C ILE A 879 34.71 9.29 -9.02
N GLU A 880 34.54 9.52 -7.72
CA GLU A 880 34.66 10.84 -7.09
C GLU A 880 36.11 11.35 -7.12
N HIS A 881 37.07 10.47 -6.84
CA HIS A 881 38.47 10.84 -6.65
C HIS A 881 39.33 10.73 -7.91
N ARG A 882 38.83 10.15 -9.00
CA ARG A 882 39.59 10.01 -10.26
C ARG A 882 39.94 11.35 -10.91
N ARG A 883 41.08 11.39 -11.60
CA ARG A 883 41.53 12.50 -12.43
C ARG A 883 41.98 11.96 -13.77
N TRP A 884 41.58 12.64 -14.85
CA TRP A 884 42.02 12.24 -16.19
C TRP A 884 43.49 12.63 -16.41
N VAL A 885 44.20 11.83 -17.21
CA VAL A 885 45.60 12.06 -17.54
C VAL A 885 45.73 12.54 -18.99
N GLY A 886 46.28 13.73 -19.21
CA GLY A 886 46.55 14.28 -20.53
C GLY A 886 46.70 15.80 -20.54
N THR A 887 46.62 16.40 -21.73
CA THR A 887 46.59 17.88 -21.90
C THR A 887 45.27 18.38 -22.47
N THR A 888 44.44 17.48 -22.96
CA THR A 888 43.10 17.73 -23.49
C THR A 888 42.28 16.48 -23.24
N PHE A 889 41.07 16.65 -22.71
CA PHE A 889 40.12 15.56 -22.53
C PHE A 889 39.50 15.18 -23.88
N ASP A 890 39.57 13.91 -24.27
CA ASP A 890 38.98 13.38 -25.50
C ASP A 890 37.98 12.23 -25.28
N GLY A 891 37.77 11.85 -24.01
CA GLY A 891 36.90 10.73 -23.62
C GLY A 891 37.58 9.35 -23.69
N GLY A 892 38.85 9.27 -24.09
CA GLY A 892 39.66 8.05 -24.05
C GLY A 892 40.95 8.21 -23.23
N ASN A 893 40.98 9.21 -22.34
CA ASN A 893 42.08 9.45 -21.42
C ASN A 893 42.19 8.31 -20.39
N ASN A 894 43.38 8.13 -19.83
CA ASN A 894 43.53 7.25 -18.67
C ASN A 894 43.07 7.98 -17.41
N TRP A 895 42.47 7.25 -16.48
CA TRP A 895 42.12 7.76 -15.16
C TRP A 895 43.22 7.40 -14.13
N THR A 896 43.29 8.15 -13.04
CA THR A 896 44.15 7.83 -11.89
C THR A 896 43.57 6.75 -10.98
N LEU A 897 42.24 6.61 -11.01
CA LEU A 897 41.39 5.62 -10.35
C LEU A 897 40.34 5.18 -11.38
N ASP A 898 40.05 3.88 -11.46
CA ASP A 898 39.25 3.27 -12.51
C ASP A 898 38.63 1.98 -11.96
N PRO A 899 37.32 1.98 -11.64
CA PRO A 899 36.58 0.86 -11.03
C PRO A 899 36.65 -0.51 -11.71
N MET A 900 37.25 -0.55 -12.90
CA MET A 900 37.41 -1.76 -13.69
C MET A 900 38.89 -2.15 -13.86
N ARG A 901 39.79 -1.58 -13.05
CA ARG A 901 41.24 -1.81 -13.06
C ARG A 901 41.87 -1.82 -11.64
N ALA A 902 41.77 -2.99 -11.01
CA ALA A 902 42.36 -3.36 -9.72
C ALA A 902 43.86 -3.10 -9.45
N GLU A 903 44.61 -2.63 -10.45
CA GLU A 903 46.03 -2.34 -10.36
C GLU A 903 46.32 -0.92 -9.85
N ASP A 904 45.34 -0.02 -9.93
CA ASP A 904 45.47 1.37 -9.54
C ASP A 904 45.21 1.66 -8.07
N ALA A 905 44.61 0.74 -7.30
CA ALA A 905 44.75 0.72 -5.83
C ALA A 905 46.19 0.91 -5.35
N LEU A 906 47.15 0.33 -6.08
CA LEU A 906 48.59 0.38 -5.75
C LEU A 906 49.32 1.57 -6.39
N TRP A 907 48.61 2.44 -7.11
CA TRP A 907 49.20 3.66 -7.67
C TRP A 907 49.24 4.75 -6.59
N ASP A 908 50.08 5.75 -6.86
CA ASP A 908 50.39 6.88 -5.99
C ASP A 908 50.34 8.09 -6.94
N ALA A 909 49.15 8.65 -7.08
CA ALA A 909 48.84 9.61 -8.15
C ALA A 909 49.58 10.95 -7.92
N ASP A 910 49.68 11.37 -6.67
CA ASP A 910 50.26 12.65 -6.25
C ASP A 910 51.75 12.57 -5.85
N ARG A 911 52.28 11.35 -5.68
CA ARG A 911 53.68 10.98 -5.45
C ARG A 911 54.21 11.33 -4.07
N ASP A 912 53.36 11.24 -3.07
CA ASP A 912 53.70 11.54 -1.68
C ASP A 912 54.25 10.31 -0.93
N GLY A 913 54.07 9.11 -1.50
CA GLY A 913 54.52 7.83 -0.95
C GLY A 913 53.42 7.01 -0.26
N LEU A 914 52.17 7.46 -0.28
CA LEU A 914 50.97 6.72 0.06
C LEU A 914 50.33 6.19 -1.24
N ALA A 915 49.67 5.04 -1.16
CA ALA A 915 48.95 4.49 -2.31
C ALA A 915 47.46 4.83 -2.18
N ASN A 916 46.76 4.89 -3.31
CA ASN A 916 45.33 5.18 -3.38
C ASN A 916 44.49 4.36 -2.38
N ILE A 917 44.70 3.03 -2.33
CA ILE A 917 43.99 2.15 -1.37
C ILE A 917 44.29 2.51 0.09
N CYS A 918 45.49 3.00 0.38
CA CYS A 918 45.83 3.43 1.72
C CYS A 918 45.10 4.72 2.11
N GLU A 919 44.94 5.66 1.18
CA GLU A 919 44.22 6.91 1.43
C GLU A 919 42.75 6.63 1.71
N TYR A 920 42.12 5.76 0.92
CA TYR A 920 40.78 5.26 1.21
C TYR A 920 40.68 4.64 2.62
N GLN A 921 41.62 3.77 3.00
CA GLN A 921 41.64 3.16 4.34
C GLN A 921 41.88 4.16 5.48
N TRP A 922 42.63 5.24 5.24
CA TRP A 922 42.77 6.34 6.20
C TRP A 922 41.46 7.13 6.36
N GLY A 923 40.69 7.32 5.27
CA GLY A 923 39.32 7.82 5.33
C GLY A 923 38.41 6.95 6.22
N ILE A 924 38.46 5.62 6.08
CA ILE A 924 37.74 4.70 6.96
C ILE A 924 38.21 4.83 8.42
N MET A 925 39.51 5.01 8.65
CA MET A 925 40.08 5.17 9.99
C MET A 925 39.52 6.40 10.71
N ARG A 926 39.31 7.50 9.99
CA ARG A 926 38.65 8.70 10.50
C ARG A 926 37.22 8.40 10.99
N ASN A 927 36.45 7.59 10.26
CA ASN A 927 35.11 7.19 10.67
C ASN A 927 35.13 6.38 11.98
N PHE A 928 36.08 5.45 12.15
CA PHE A 928 36.27 4.77 13.43
C PHE A 928 36.65 5.72 14.57
N ALA A 929 37.44 6.76 14.28
CA ALA A 929 37.80 7.78 15.26
C ALA A 929 36.58 8.60 15.72
N LEU A 930 35.72 9.00 14.78
CA LEU A 930 34.46 9.72 15.05
C LEU A 930 33.48 8.89 15.88
N ASN A 931 33.43 7.57 15.68
CA ASN A 931 32.62 6.64 16.47
C ASN A 931 33.20 6.37 17.88
N GLY A 932 34.44 6.80 18.13
CA GLY A 932 35.13 6.63 19.42
C GLY A 932 35.85 5.29 19.57
N ASP A 933 35.98 4.51 18.49
CA ASP A 933 36.65 3.21 18.52
C ASP A 933 38.18 3.35 18.70
N LEU A 934 38.73 4.52 18.39
CA LEU A 934 40.15 4.83 18.56
C LEU A 934 40.51 5.42 19.94
N VAL A 935 39.54 5.65 20.83
CA VAL A 935 39.79 6.25 22.15
C VAL A 935 40.67 5.35 23.03
N ASP A 936 40.33 4.06 23.11
CA ASP A 936 41.02 3.12 24.00
C ASP A 936 42.38 2.66 23.46
N THR A 937 42.51 2.66 22.13
CA THR A 937 43.68 2.12 21.41
C THR A 937 44.70 3.21 21.07
N HIS A 938 44.25 4.36 20.57
CA HIS A 938 45.09 5.46 20.08
C HIS A 938 44.95 6.74 20.91
N GLY A 939 43.98 6.81 21.82
CA GLY A 939 43.76 8.01 22.65
C GLY A 939 43.05 9.16 21.94
N GLU A 940 42.57 8.93 20.72
CA GLU A 940 41.87 9.92 19.89
C GLU A 940 40.40 10.00 20.28
N SER A 941 39.93 11.19 20.66
CA SER A 941 38.52 11.38 21.02
C SER A 941 37.67 11.73 19.80
N PRO A 942 36.38 11.37 19.78
CA PRO A 942 35.45 11.79 18.73
C PRO A 942 35.46 13.30 18.49
N GLU A 943 35.61 14.10 19.55
CA GLU A 943 35.64 15.56 19.45
C GLU A 943 36.91 16.07 18.77
N ALA A 944 38.03 15.36 18.90
CA ALA A 944 39.28 15.68 18.19
C ALA A 944 39.19 15.22 16.73
N ALA A 945 38.69 14.02 16.48
CA ALA A 945 38.48 13.47 15.13
C ALA A 945 37.53 14.31 14.28
N ALA A 946 36.57 15.03 14.90
CA ALA A 946 35.70 15.97 14.20
C ALA A 946 36.44 17.14 13.53
N SER A 947 37.70 17.38 13.87
CA SER A 947 38.56 18.38 13.22
C SER A 947 39.49 17.80 12.15
N TRP A 948 39.49 16.48 11.96
CA TRP A 948 40.29 15.84 10.93
C TRP A 948 39.69 16.08 9.55
N VAL A 949 40.57 16.19 8.56
CA VAL A 949 40.21 16.28 7.14
C VAL A 949 40.03 14.88 6.54
N ASP A 950 39.46 14.80 5.35
CA ASP A 950 39.42 13.56 4.57
C ASP A 950 40.73 13.39 3.78
N ALA A 951 41.13 12.14 3.53
CA ALA A 951 42.29 11.84 2.71
C ALA A 951 41.95 12.14 1.23
N ASP A 952 42.84 12.79 0.49
CA ASP A 952 42.67 13.06 -0.95
C ASP A 952 43.83 12.46 -1.76
N PRO A 953 43.59 11.43 -2.60
CA PRO A 953 44.61 10.78 -3.44
C PRO A 953 45.28 11.67 -4.48
N ASN A 954 44.83 12.91 -4.60
CA ASN A 954 45.37 13.89 -5.52
C ASN A 954 46.08 15.05 -4.79
N ASN A 955 46.19 15.00 -3.46
CA ASN A 955 46.78 16.05 -2.64
C ASN A 955 47.86 15.50 -1.70
N PRO A 956 49.16 15.79 -1.94
CA PRO A 956 50.26 15.23 -1.16
C PRO A 956 50.32 15.58 0.33
N ASP A 957 49.41 16.41 0.82
CA ASP A 957 49.35 17.02 2.16
C ASP A 957 47.87 17.38 2.42
N SER A 958 47.08 16.38 2.82
CA SER A 958 45.63 16.49 2.95
C SER A 958 45.22 17.51 4.01
N ASP A 959 45.92 17.56 5.14
CA ASP A 959 45.58 18.43 6.27
C ASP A 959 46.23 19.82 6.23
N GLY A 960 47.15 20.03 5.30
CA GLY A 960 47.75 21.32 4.96
C GLY A 960 48.81 21.79 5.96
N ASP A 961 49.39 20.88 6.72
CA ASP A 961 50.40 21.20 7.73
C ASP A 961 51.84 21.18 7.20
N THR A 962 52.01 20.91 5.90
CA THR A 962 53.24 20.84 5.11
C THR A 962 54.05 19.55 5.23
N MET A 963 53.60 18.59 6.04
CA MET A 963 54.04 17.20 5.97
C MET A 963 53.27 16.46 4.89
N THR A 964 53.81 15.33 4.41
CA THR A 964 53.13 14.53 3.38
C THR A 964 52.44 13.34 4.00
N ASP A 965 51.23 13.02 3.52
CA ASP A 965 50.39 11.95 4.09
C ASP A 965 51.16 10.62 4.18
N GLY A 966 51.89 10.27 3.11
CA GLY A 966 52.72 9.08 3.03
C GLY A 966 53.84 9.01 4.09
N TRP A 967 54.38 10.15 4.53
CA TRP A 967 55.37 10.17 5.62
C TRP A 967 54.71 10.01 6.98
N GLU A 968 53.60 10.68 7.21
CA GLU A 968 52.87 10.65 8.48
C GLU A 968 52.32 9.25 8.75
N ALA A 969 51.66 8.68 7.74
CA ALA A 969 51.21 7.30 7.72
C ALA A 969 52.37 6.28 7.76
N GLY A 970 53.59 6.69 7.43
CA GLY A 970 54.74 5.79 7.28
C GLY A 970 54.57 4.79 6.12
N GLY A 971 53.79 5.16 5.11
CA GLY A 971 53.39 4.30 3.98
C GLY A 971 52.49 3.14 4.36
N LEU A 972 51.83 3.20 5.52
CA LEU A 972 50.89 2.18 5.99
C LEU A 972 49.46 2.64 5.73
N CYS A 973 48.60 1.70 5.36
CA CYS A 973 47.16 1.98 5.19
C CYS A 973 46.37 1.97 6.52
N SER A 974 47.04 1.81 7.66
CA SER A 974 46.40 1.71 8.97
C SER A 974 47.15 2.52 10.01
N TYR A 975 46.43 3.17 10.91
CA TYR A 975 47.04 3.89 12.02
C TYR A 975 47.72 2.92 13.00
N ASP A 976 49.05 2.91 12.99
CA ASP A 976 49.83 2.10 13.91
C ASP A 976 49.79 2.74 15.31
N ALA A 977 49.29 2.01 16.30
CA ALA A 977 49.24 2.44 17.69
C ALA A 977 50.61 2.80 18.30
N THR A 978 51.72 2.46 17.63
CA THR A 978 53.07 2.88 18.02
C THR A 978 53.48 4.25 17.46
N ARG A 979 52.73 4.81 16.52
CA ARG A 979 52.92 6.12 15.88
C ARG A 979 51.87 7.15 16.30
N VAL A 980 51.20 6.92 17.43
CA VAL A 980 50.18 7.84 17.96
C VAL A 980 50.74 9.25 18.11
N GLY A 981 50.03 10.23 17.57
CA GLY A 981 50.44 11.64 17.55
C GLY A 981 51.13 12.09 16.27
N VAL A 982 51.10 11.27 15.21
CA VAL A 982 51.41 11.62 13.81
C VAL A 982 50.29 11.03 12.94
N ASN A 983 49.44 11.88 12.37
CA ASN A 983 48.25 11.48 11.65
C ASN A 983 48.06 12.38 10.41
N PRO A 984 48.05 11.83 9.18
CA PRO A 984 47.94 12.60 7.93
C PRO A 984 46.63 13.41 7.78
N LEU A 985 45.66 13.18 8.66
CA LEU A 985 44.36 13.85 8.64
C LEU A 985 44.26 14.94 9.71
N ASN A 986 45.31 15.20 10.48
CA ASN A 986 45.28 16.06 11.65
C ASN A 986 46.46 17.04 11.73
N GLY A 987 46.35 18.14 10.98
CA GLY A 987 47.41 19.14 10.92
C GLY A 987 47.67 19.92 12.22
N SER A 988 46.91 19.64 13.28
CA SER A 988 47.20 20.16 14.62
C SER A 988 48.35 19.42 15.32
N ASP A 989 48.72 18.24 14.84
CA ASP A 989 49.76 17.41 15.43
C ASP A 989 51.19 17.74 14.93
N ALA A 990 51.33 18.63 13.93
CA ALA A 990 52.61 19.14 13.44
C ALA A 990 53.61 19.56 14.54
N LEU A 991 53.10 20.11 15.65
CA LEU A 991 53.90 20.55 16.81
C LEU A 991 53.95 19.53 17.96
N GLY A 992 53.39 18.35 17.74
CA GLY A 992 53.47 17.19 18.62
C GLY A 992 54.89 16.66 18.75
N ASN A 993 55.16 16.04 19.89
CA ASN A 993 56.38 15.28 20.14
C ASN A 993 55.98 14.00 20.90
N PRO A 994 55.45 13.00 20.17
CA PRO A 994 54.86 11.81 20.78
C PRO A 994 55.88 10.85 21.39
N ASP A 995 57.11 10.79 20.85
CA ASP A 995 58.16 9.91 21.37
C ASP A 995 59.03 10.58 22.47
N GLY A 996 58.88 11.89 22.65
CA GLY A 996 59.44 12.68 23.74
C GLY A 996 60.92 12.97 23.59
N ASP A 997 61.44 12.92 22.36
CA ASP A 997 62.84 13.17 22.06
C ASP A 997 63.14 14.69 21.91
N GLY A 998 64.42 15.04 21.76
CA GLY A 998 64.89 16.43 21.79
C GLY A 998 65.95 16.71 22.85
N PHE A 999 66.32 17.98 23.00
CA PHE A 999 67.44 18.38 23.84
C PHE A 999 67.17 19.69 24.58
N ASP A 1000 67.18 19.65 25.91
CA ASP A 1000 67.11 20.83 26.79
C ASP A 1000 68.37 21.69 26.64
N VAL A 1001 68.35 22.58 25.64
CA VAL A 1001 69.46 23.48 25.29
C VAL A 1001 69.77 24.45 26.43
N ASN A 1002 68.75 24.88 27.16
CA ASN A 1002 68.88 25.90 28.20
C ASN A 1002 69.24 25.33 29.60
N LEU A 1003 69.15 24.00 29.77
CA LEU A 1003 69.46 23.21 30.96
C LEU A 1003 68.56 23.51 32.18
N ASP A 1004 67.32 23.94 31.98
CA ASP A 1004 66.36 24.19 33.06
C ASP A 1004 65.59 22.94 33.52
N GLY A 1005 65.79 21.81 32.83
CA GLY A 1005 65.19 20.52 33.11
C GLY A 1005 63.79 20.34 32.53
N VAL A 1006 63.35 21.23 31.65
CA VAL A 1006 62.05 21.17 30.96
C VAL A 1006 62.30 21.26 29.46
N LEU A 1007 61.75 20.31 28.70
CA LEU A 1007 61.78 20.37 27.24
C LEU A 1007 60.69 21.33 26.77
N SER A 1008 61.07 22.54 26.34
CA SER A 1008 60.12 23.47 25.71
C SER A 1008 59.85 23.09 24.25
N PRO A 1009 58.74 23.56 23.61
CA PRO A 1009 58.43 23.23 22.22
C PRO A 1009 59.53 23.57 21.21
N GLY A 1010 60.41 24.53 21.52
CA GLY A 1010 61.56 24.85 20.67
C GLY A 1010 62.86 24.10 20.99
N GLU A 1011 62.81 23.22 21.99
CA GLU A 1011 63.87 22.28 22.38
C GLU A 1011 63.47 20.83 22.07
N ALA A 1012 62.19 20.58 21.85
CA ALA A 1012 61.61 19.34 21.35
C ALA A 1012 61.88 19.17 19.86
N TYR A 1013 62.00 17.91 19.45
CA TYR A 1013 62.11 17.54 18.04
C TYR A 1013 60.70 17.14 17.58
N VAL A 1014 59.91 18.16 17.23
CA VAL A 1014 58.49 18.00 16.88
C VAL A 1014 58.33 17.44 15.47
N ASN A 1015 57.20 16.80 15.17
CA ASN A 1015 56.91 16.14 13.88
C ASN A 1015 57.30 17.01 12.66
N TRP A 1016 56.86 18.28 12.62
CA TRP A 1016 57.17 19.22 11.54
C TRP A 1016 58.69 19.41 11.35
N LEU A 1017 59.45 19.47 12.45
CA LEU A 1017 60.90 19.59 12.40
C LEU A 1017 61.55 18.29 11.92
N GLU A 1018 61.03 17.13 12.33
CA GLU A 1018 61.51 15.82 11.87
C GLU A 1018 61.41 15.68 10.35
N PHE A 1019 60.26 16.06 9.79
CA PHE A 1019 60.00 15.98 8.36
C PHE A 1019 60.85 16.97 7.54
N HIS A 1020 60.88 18.24 7.94
CA HIS A 1020 61.54 19.31 7.19
C HIS A 1020 63.06 19.42 7.39
N LEU A 1021 63.69 18.52 8.15
CA LEU A 1021 65.16 18.50 8.23
C LEU A 1021 65.84 18.29 6.89
N LYS A 1022 65.19 17.59 5.96
CA LYS A 1022 65.66 17.44 4.58
C LYS A 1022 65.74 18.79 3.84
N ASP A 1023 64.94 19.76 4.26
CA ASP A 1023 64.82 21.10 3.68
C ASP A 1023 65.66 22.16 4.42
N LEU A 1024 66.38 21.75 5.47
CA LEU A 1024 67.22 22.61 6.29
C LEU A 1024 68.39 23.20 5.47
N ASP A 1025 68.44 24.54 5.37
CA ASP A 1025 69.57 25.29 4.82
C ASP A 1025 70.05 26.37 5.80
N VAL A 1026 71.36 26.66 5.77
CA VAL A 1026 71.99 27.67 6.61
C VAL A 1026 72.53 28.78 5.73
N VAL A 1027 71.74 29.84 5.56
CA VAL A 1027 72.07 30.99 4.71
C VAL A 1027 72.45 32.19 5.58
N ASN A 1028 73.69 32.69 5.42
CA ASN A 1028 74.22 33.86 6.15
C ASN A 1028 74.15 33.75 7.69
N GLY A 1029 74.17 32.54 8.25
CA GLY A 1029 74.09 32.33 9.69
C GLY A 1029 72.67 32.41 10.25
N ALA A 1030 71.64 32.27 9.41
CA ALA A 1030 70.27 32.00 9.83
C ALA A 1030 69.86 30.61 9.29
N VAL A 1031 69.11 29.87 10.11
CA VAL A 1031 68.48 28.61 9.71
C VAL A 1031 67.22 28.93 8.91
N THR A 1032 67.03 28.26 7.78
CA THR A 1032 65.87 28.39 6.89
C THR A 1032 65.45 27.01 6.37
N PHE A 1033 64.18 26.83 6.02
CA PHE A 1033 63.63 25.57 5.50
C PHE A 1033 63.18 25.73 4.03
N GLY A 1034 64.05 26.32 3.21
CA GLY A 1034 63.74 26.58 1.80
C GLY A 1034 62.53 27.52 1.61
N GLU A 1035 61.48 27.00 0.97
CA GLU A 1035 60.23 27.71 0.70
C GLU A 1035 59.20 27.60 1.84
N PHE A 1036 59.44 26.70 2.80
CA PHE A 1036 58.53 26.44 3.93
C PHE A 1036 58.73 27.46 5.07
N VAL A 1037 57.62 27.85 5.68
CA VAL A 1037 57.59 28.81 6.79
C VAL A 1037 57.45 28.03 8.09
N VAL A 1038 58.33 28.33 9.05
CA VAL A 1038 58.26 27.74 10.39
C VAL A 1038 56.89 28.04 11.03
N PRO A 1039 56.14 27.03 11.50
CA PRO A 1039 54.82 27.20 12.09
C PRO A 1039 54.80 28.18 13.26
N GLU A 1040 53.67 28.87 13.46
CA GLU A 1040 53.51 29.84 14.53
C GLU A 1040 53.58 29.14 15.91
N GLY A 1041 54.58 29.48 16.72
CA GLY A 1041 54.78 28.90 18.04
C GLY A 1041 56.00 27.98 18.15
N LEU A 1042 56.56 27.52 17.03
CA LEU A 1042 57.81 26.79 16.99
C LEU A 1042 58.99 27.77 16.98
N ASN A 1043 59.82 27.73 18.02
CA ASN A 1043 61.09 28.47 18.03
C ASN A 1043 62.24 27.49 17.73
N LEU A 1044 63.27 27.94 17.00
CA LEU A 1044 64.35 27.05 16.53
C LEU A 1044 65.52 26.95 17.54
N SER A 1045 65.24 27.03 18.85
CA SER A 1045 66.29 27.02 19.89
C SER A 1045 67.14 25.75 19.86
N LEU A 1046 66.58 24.60 19.50
CA LEU A 1046 67.29 23.34 19.28
C LEU A 1046 68.43 23.46 18.25
N LEU A 1047 68.27 24.31 17.24
CA LEU A 1047 69.21 24.48 16.12
C LEU A 1047 70.19 25.65 16.30
N GLU A 1048 70.03 26.49 17.34
CA GLU A 1048 70.89 27.67 17.57
C GLU A 1048 72.38 27.33 17.73
N GLY A 1049 72.68 26.11 18.21
CA GLY A 1049 74.06 25.60 18.36
C GLY A 1049 74.78 25.28 17.05
N MET A 1050 74.05 25.05 15.95
CA MET A 1050 74.63 24.73 14.63
C MET A 1050 75.20 25.98 13.92
N LEU A 1051 74.81 27.19 14.35
CA LEU A 1051 75.22 28.47 13.75
C LEU A 1051 76.58 28.98 14.23
N LEU A 1052 77.18 28.35 15.24
CA LEU A 1052 78.46 28.75 15.82
C LEU A 1052 79.58 27.87 15.24
N GLY A 1053 80.26 28.37 14.21
CA GLY A 1053 81.33 27.67 13.49
C GLY A 1053 82.64 27.42 14.27
N ASP A 1054 82.59 26.72 15.40
CA ASP A 1054 83.75 26.13 16.08
C ASP A 1054 83.41 24.69 16.52
N GLU A 1055 84.01 23.71 15.83
CA GLU A 1055 84.05 22.24 16.01
C GLU A 1055 82.87 21.47 16.68
N PRO A 1056 82.45 20.33 16.07
CA PRO A 1056 81.24 19.62 16.46
C PRO A 1056 81.38 18.97 17.85
N ALA A 1057 80.47 19.32 18.77
CA ALA A 1057 80.09 18.38 19.80
C ALA A 1057 79.36 17.23 19.10
N HIS A 1058 80.10 16.16 18.82
CA HIS A 1058 79.61 14.87 18.34
C HIS A 1058 78.30 14.49 19.06
N GLY A 1059 77.21 14.34 18.29
CA GLY A 1059 75.96 13.80 18.83
C GLY A 1059 74.74 13.75 17.89
N PHE A 1060 74.67 14.56 16.83
CA PHE A 1060 73.39 14.77 16.10
C PHE A 1060 73.32 14.22 14.66
N ILE A 1061 74.32 13.49 14.14
CA ILE A 1061 74.29 12.96 12.75
C ILE A 1061 74.91 11.56 12.69
N ASP A 1062 74.38 10.57 13.39
CA ASP A 1062 74.83 9.18 13.18
C ASP A 1062 73.74 8.09 13.32
N ASP A 1063 72.45 8.43 13.52
CA ASP A 1063 71.36 7.42 13.62
C ASP A 1063 70.17 7.69 12.67
N ALA A 1064 70.44 8.21 11.47
CA ALA A 1064 69.46 8.22 10.37
C ALA A 1064 69.92 7.28 9.24
N GLU A 1065 69.66 5.99 9.42
CA GLU A 1065 69.50 4.99 8.34
C GLU A 1065 68.14 4.30 8.49
#